data_AF-A8XC77-F1
#
_entry.id   AF-A8XC77-F1
#
_cell.length_a   1.000
_cell.length_b   1.000
_cell.length_c   1.000
_cell.angle_alpha   90.00
_cell.angle_beta   90.00
_cell.angle_gamma   90.00
#
_symmetry.space_group_name_H-M   'P 1'
#
loop_
_entity.id
_entity.type
_entity.pdbx_description
1 polymer ?
#
loop_
_entity_poly.entity_id
_entity_poly.type
_entity_poly.pdbx_seq_one_letter_code
_entity_poly.pdbx_strand_id
1 'polypeptide(L)'
;MDPLKNFRAETATSFEIDKVNHQFLLDVNPFIYLAREIHYFQIPTDKSEDRLKRVRALGFTVPVPWNLHQLNRNSFMNEASKRWNTLLPKLEPLLRKNGGPILMAQIEHYYRLTRICDRLYILDLANLAKKYIVNDIVLYSVDVSIMPFMRCGLVPGILSTNEMQPNSDANAITLLAQVDHESVRNPYLATTGFGQASERFVHRKNHFENTARLQYENNKLHAITTCGQLNISRYADHAYIYLNGEFQGTLYAKMAEIHNNTIDLTNCKSGSNNLEILVEITGRSHTMYPSISKGIQEPVFLNDNILVSWKSCQVSFETTGLNDVANYGKILNQIQNIQKVDNIKQPALFYGTLNLPNDPVDTYVDARGWGKVFITVNNYNINRYWSTEGPQFQLFSGNFQKLKIKTFILFRKDSSPSFKLNTTTSQFLLDGDPFTYIAGEIHYFRIPHLKWDDRLKRVRALGFNAITVPVPWNFHQLFQDDDPLWSGDHDLVKFIKTANTNGLYTILRVGPYISAEWDNGGLPWWLIRNGKINKFRSSDAAYMAEVTQWFKHLLPKIAPLLRKNAGPVLMIQIEHLYGLLGICDQLYMLDLANLVWEHLGNDVVLFTTDAPVVQFMRCGTLPNVLPTIEITPTNVDGTVENWFNLQKAFMQGAPAVASQFVINPYKMWGRNVTDRYANSVIIQTAKTAFALNASISFHMTHGGTTFGFWNGAVEPYPVTTSYDSFAPISESGDVNELYIDIRGWILSIPGWAYPPTPVPANLPRTAYPTVQLTVFDTISGFILGVNPECWATKETPRTAEYIRDGYGYVYYNTVSHCKSIIECGQLYIPTFSDNAYVFLNQNFVGALYKQFNSIHNNTIDVQGCLDQFNSLEIIVEITGRPHNYYPDMSRGIQGNVYMHNITLENWESCVVPIDTYEVSMVEENYEKLQRHIEENMDLQKSKSAVTTNPSVFIGNLHISGAPADTFLDTRGWGKGVVTINQYNIGRYWASVGPQQTLFVPSEFLHKGTNLIMFYEFEGATTACTTTSCTAKFTNVPIFDY
;
A
#
# COMPACT_ATOMS: atom_id res chain seq x y z
N MET A 1 56.45 -8.74 27.01
CA MET A 1 57.35 -8.91 25.84
C MET A 1 56.62 -8.35 24.64
N ASP A 2 57.27 -7.48 23.88
CA ASP A 2 56.88 -7.11 22.50
C ASP A 2 57.47 -8.21 21.55
N PRO A 3 56.95 -8.44 20.33
CA PRO A 3 57.12 -7.48 19.24
C PRO A 3 55.92 -7.27 18.28
N LEU A 4 55.56 -6.00 18.04
CA LEU A 4 55.69 -5.25 16.76
C LEU A 4 55.22 -5.96 15.46
N LYS A 5 54.47 -5.36 14.53
CA LYS A 5 54.30 -3.95 14.06
C LYS A 5 53.06 -3.90 13.11
N ASN A 6 52.52 -2.79 12.57
CA ASN A 6 53.09 -1.49 12.17
C ASN A 6 51.96 -0.45 11.83
N PHE A 7 52.10 0.83 12.24
CA PHE A 7 51.34 2.03 11.78
C PHE A 7 49.79 2.07 11.97
N ARG A 8 49.12 3.23 12.12
CA ARG A 8 49.52 4.64 11.91
C ARG A 8 49.32 5.52 13.15
N ALA A 9 49.96 6.70 13.16
CA ALA A 9 49.79 7.74 14.18
C ALA A 9 49.88 9.16 13.57
N GLU A 10 49.34 10.13 14.32
CA GLU A 10 49.76 11.54 14.45
C GLU A 10 49.53 12.63 13.36
N THR A 11 48.83 13.69 13.84
CA THR A 11 49.10 15.15 13.72
C THR A 11 48.91 15.97 12.43
N ALA A 12 47.87 16.83 12.48
CA ALA A 12 47.95 18.30 12.60
C ALA A 12 48.19 19.27 11.40
N THR A 13 47.19 20.17 11.27
CA THR A 13 47.27 21.64 11.03
C THR A 13 47.77 22.28 9.72
N SER A 14 46.79 22.86 9.00
CA SER A 14 46.59 24.32 8.71
C SER A 14 47.12 24.98 7.41
N PHE A 15 46.40 26.07 7.05
CA PHE A 15 46.60 27.04 5.93
C PHE A 15 46.41 26.50 4.49
N GLU A 16 45.83 27.23 3.52
CA GLU A 16 45.04 28.49 3.53
C GLU A 16 44.20 28.60 2.24
N ILE A 17 42.89 28.93 2.30
CA ILE A 17 42.08 29.31 1.11
C ILE A 17 41.09 30.44 1.45
N ASP A 18 41.06 31.45 0.59
CA ASP A 18 40.42 32.76 0.70
C ASP A 18 38.95 32.85 1.18
N LYS A 19 38.79 33.38 2.40
CA LYS A 19 38.01 34.57 2.85
C LYS A 19 36.79 35.13 2.09
N VAL A 20 36.48 34.81 0.84
CA VAL A 20 35.45 35.52 0.04
C VAL A 20 34.01 35.07 0.37
N ASN A 21 33.77 33.77 0.62
CA ASN A 21 32.41 33.24 0.75
C ASN A 21 31.76 33.40 2.13
N HIS A 22 32.51 33.75 3.19
CA HIS A 22 31.93 33.77 4.54
C HIS A 22 31.05 35.02 4.81
N GLN A 23 31.37 36.17 4.23
CA GLN A 23 30.60 37.40 4.43
C GLN A 23 29.19 37.30 3.82
N PHE A 24 29.07 36.74 2.62
CA PHE A 24 27.79 36.59 1.91
C PHE A 24 26.80 35.65 2.62
N LEU A 25 27.29 34.70 3.44
CA LEU A 25 26.44 33.85 4.27
C LEU A 25 25.95 34.54 5.55
N LEU A 26 26.74 35.48 6.10
CA LEU A 26 26.39 36.23 7.31
C LEU A 26 25.33 37.30 7.04
N ASP A 27 25.43 38.05 5.93
CA ASP A 27 24.47 39.12 5.59
C ASP A 27 23.09 38.60 5.16
N VAL A 28 22.96 37.29 4.91
CA VAL A 28 21.76 36.66 4.32
C VAL A 28 20.92 35.89 5.33
N ASN A 29 21.56 35.22 6.29
CA ASN A 29 20.89 34.34 7.26
C ASN A 29 19.78 35.05 8.09
N PRO A 30 19.97 36.31 8.55
CA PRO A 30 18.95 37.02 9.33
C PRO A 30 17.61 37.20 8.61
N PHE A 31 17.63 37.41 7.28
CA PHE A 31 16.40 37.60 6.50
C PHE A 31 15.63 36.30 6.27
N ILE A 32 16.32 35.16 6.14
CA ILE A 32 15.69 33.85 5.97
C ILE A 32 15.00 33.42 7.28
N TYR A 33 15.65 33.64 8.43
CA TYR A 33 15.04 33.37 9.74
C TYR A 33 13.83 34.28 10.02
N LEU A 34 13.95 35.59 9.75
CA LEU A 34 12.86 36.54 9.98
C LEU A 34 11.64 36.27 9.08
N ALA A 35 11.85 35.88 7.82
CA ALA A 35 10.77 35.49 6.92
C ALA A 35 10.03 34.23 7.39
N ARG A 36 10.75 33.28 8.00
CA ARG A 36 10.18 32.01 8.50
C ARG A 36 9.34 32.19 9.77
N GLU A 37 9.73 33.09 10.67
CA GLU A 37 8.94 33.44 11.87
C GLU A 37 7.69 34.29 11.53
N ILE A 38 7.81 35.29 10.63
CA ILE A 38 6.69 36.19 10.30
C ILE A 38 5.51 35.45 9.66
N HIS A 39 5.75 34.32 8.98
CA HIS A 39 4.68 33.51 8.38
C HIS A 39 3.75 32.84 9.41
N TYR A 40 4.14 32.78 10.69
CA TYR A 40 3.31 32.24 11.78
C TYR A 40 2.49 33.29 12.55
N PHE A 41 2.58 34.58 12.22
CA PHE A 41 1.88 35.67 12.92
C PHE A 41 0.52 36.05 12.30
N GLN A 42 -0.30 35.05 11.96
CA GLN A 42 -1.72 35.21 11.60
C GLN A 42 -2.69 34.42 12.51
N ILE A 43 -2.33 34.24 13.80
CA ILE A 43 -3.24 33.74 14.84
C ILE A 43 -3.09 34.62 16.09
N PRO A 44 -4.15 35.28 16.59
CA PRO A 44 -4.11 36.07 17.82
C PRO A 44 -4.31 35.18 19.06
N THR A 45 -3.22 34.73 19.70
CA THR A 45 -3.22 34.07 21.02
C THR A 45 -1.95 34.38 21.80
N ASP A 46 -2.00 34.27 23.13
CA ASP A 46 -1.10 34.94 24.09
C ASP A 46 0.33 34.38 24.21
N LYS A 47 0.78 33.54 23.26
CA LYS A 47 2.13 32.92 23.26
C LYS A 47 3.19 33.78 22.55
N SER A 48 3.02 35.11 22.53
CA SER A 48 3.89 36.07 21.85
C SER A 48 5.12 36.48 22.68
N GLU A 49 4.95 36.73 23.99
CA GLU A 49 6.03 37.12 24.91
C GLU A 49 7.17 36.09 24.97
N ASP A 50 6.83 34.80 25.12
CA ASP A 50 7.83 33.74 25.27
C ASP A 50 8.64 33.47 23.98
N ARG A 51 8.09 33.82 22.81
CA ARG A 51 8.85 33.85 21.55
C ARG A 51 9.78 35.06 21.51
N LEU A 52 9.33 36.23 21.95
CA LEU A 52 10.17 37.44 22.06
C LEU A 52 11.33 37.26 23.05
N LYS A 53 11.15 36.53 24.15
CA LYS A 53 12.26 36.15 25.07
C LYS A 53 13.33 35.33 24.35
N ARG A 54 12.95 34.33 23.54
CA ARG A 54 13.88 33.48 22.78
C ARG A 54 14.66 34.28 21.72
N VAL A 55 14.02 35.23 21.03
CA VAL A 55 14.71 36.11 20.07
C VAL A 55 15.72 37.04 20.77
N ARG A 56 15.39 37.59 21.94
CA ARG A 56 16.33 38.41 22.74
C ARG A 56 17.51 37.60 23.29
N ALA A 57 17.29 36.33 23.65
CA ALA A 57 18.35 35.42 24.10
C ALA A 57 19.41 35.12 23.02
N LEU A 58 19.08 35.34 21.73
CA LEU A 58 20.01 35.24 20.60
C LEU A 58 20.76 36.55 20.30
N GLY A 59 20.70 37.55 21.20
CA GLY A 59 21.48 38.79 21.11
C GLY A 59 20.90 39.89 20.21
N PHE A 60 19.73 39.68 19.61
CA PHE A 60 19.12 40.65 18.70
C PHE A 60 18.28 41.70 19.44
N THR A 61 18.75 42.95 19.47
CA THR A 61 17.95 44.12 19.89
C THR A 61 16.95 44.51 18.81
N VAL A 62 15.67 44.21 19.02
CA VAL A 62 14.57 44.61 18.12
C VAL A 62 14.12 46.05 18.44
N PRO A 63 14.21 47.01 17.50
CA PRO A 63 13.68 48.35 17.70
C PRO A 63 12.14 48.36 17.59
N VAL A 64 11.48 48.63 18.70
CA VAL A 64 10.05 49.00 18.79
C VAL A 64 10.01 50.54 18.75
N PRO A 65 9.10 51.21 18.01
CA PRO A 65 7.76 50.75 17.63
C PRO A 65 7.42 50.73 16.13
N TRP A 66 6.56 49.79 15.76
CA TRP A 66 5.61 49.94 14.67
C TRP A 66 4.21 49.59 15.19
N ASN A 67 3.33 50.59 15.29
CA ASN A 67 1.94 50.37 15.70
C ASN A 67 1.19 49.60 14.59
N LEU A 68 0.95 48.31 14.82
CA LEU A 68 0.43 47.36 13.83
C LEU A 68 -1.03 47.61 13.36
N HIS A 69 -1.69 48.68 13.82
CA HIS A 69 -3.07 49.01 13.48
C HIS A 69 -3.28 49.96 12.28
N GLN A 70 -2.23 50.54 11.68
CA GLN A 70 -2.37 51.49 10.54
C GLN A 70 -1.42 51.28 9.35
N LEU A 71 -0.92 50.06 9.12
CA LEU A 71 -0.18 49.75 7.88
C LEU A 71 -1.11 49.35 6.73
N ASN A 72 -1.58 50.34 5.96
CA ASN A 72 -2.12 50.12 4.63
C ASN A 72 -1.09 49.37 3.76
N ARG A 73 -1.52 48.28 3.10
CA ARG A 73 -0.73 47.43 2.19
C ARG A 73 0.13 48.21 1.19
N ASN A 74 -0.37 49.35 0.71
CA ASN A 74 0.33 50.21 -0.26
C ASN A 74 1.55 50.93 0.35
N SER A 75 1.54 51.22 1.65
CA SER A 75 2.67 51.86 2.35
C SER A 75 3.89 50.93 2.39
N PHE A 76 3.68 49.67 2.80
CA PHE A 76 4.72 48.64 2.82
C PHE A 76 5.30 48.38 1.42
N MET A 77 4.45 48.27 0.40
CA MET A 77 4.89 48.08 -0.99
C MET A 77 5.68 49.29 -1.53
N ASN A 78 5.30 50.52 -1.18
CA ASN A 78 6.04 51.72 -1.59
C ASN A 78 7.43 51.80 -0.93
N GLU A 79 7.56 51.48 0.36
CA GLU A 79 8.85 51.54 1.05
C GLU A 79 9.78 50.38 0.66
N ALA A 80 9.21 49.21 0.36
CA ALA A 80 9.93 48.09 -0.27
C ALA A 80 10.43 48.47 -1.68
N SER A 81 9.58 49.10 -2.51
CA SER A 81 9.96 49.54 -3.86
C SER A 81 11.04 50.63 -3.82
N LYS A 82 10.95 51.62 -2.92
CA LYS A 82 12.03 52.60 -2.67
C LYS A 82 13.36 51.92 -2.34
N ARG A 83 13.36 50.96 -1.39
CA ARG A 83 14.59 50.25 -1.00
C ARG A 83 15.14 49.41 -2.14
N TRP A 84 14.30 48.76 -2.93
CA TRP A 84 14.70 48.04 -4.14
C TRP A 84 15.34 48.98 -5.17
N ASN A 85 14.71 50.11 -5.47
CA ASN A 85 15.24 51.15 -6.37
C ASN A 85 16.53 51.81 -5.84
N THR A 86 16.84 51.69 -4.55
CA THR A 86 18.09 52.16 -3.93
C THR A 86 19.20 51.09 -3.96
N LEU A 87 18.84 49.80 -4.02
CA LEU A 87 19.79 48.68 -4.14
C LEU A 87 20.14 48.37 -5.59
N LEU A 88 19.17 48.40 -6.51
CA LEU A 88 19.33 47.95 -7.88
C LEU A 88 20.49 48.66 -8.62
N PRO A 89 20.68 49.99 -8.54
CA PRO A 89 21.80 50.68 -9.19
C PRO A 89 23.18 50.31 -8.62
N LYS A 90 23.25 49.72 -7.40
CA LYS A 90 24.49 49.23 -6.78
C LYS A 90 24.81 47.79 -7.17
N LEU A 91 23.78 47.00 -7.50
CA LEU A 91 23.90 45.62 -7.98
C LEU A 91 24.12 45.54 -9.49
N GLU A 92 23.58 46.50 -10.26
CA GLU A 92 23.71 46.55 -11.72
C GLU A 92 25.15 46.40 -12.25
N PRO A 93 26.17 47.11 -11.73
CA PRO A 93 27.54 46.98 -12.23
C PRO A 93 28.15 45.59 -12.00
N LEU A 94 27.75 44.90 -10.92
CA LEU A 94 28.20 43.54 -10.60
C LEU A 94 27.51 42.52 -11.52
N LEU A 95 26.19 42.63 -11.68
CA LEU A 95 25.39 41.76 -12.56
C LEU A 95 25.74 41.94 -14.04
N ARG A 96 26.00 43.17 -14.49
CA ARG A 96 26.46 43.47 -15.86
C ARG A 96 27.88 42.94 -16.16
N LYS A 97 28.68 42.63 -15.14
CA LYS A 97 30.06 42.10 -15.31
C LYS A 97 30.13 40.57 -15.32
N ASN A 98 29.29 39.89 -14.51
CA ASN A 98 29.32 38.43 -14.30
C ASN A 98 27.96 37.73 -14.52
N GLY A 99 27.03 38.30 -15.28
CA GLY A 99 25.68 37.72 -15.49
C GLY A 99 25.04 37.93 -16.86
N GLY A 100 25.71 38.66 -17.77
CA GLY A 100 25.28 38.88 -19.15
C GLY A 100 24.03 39.79 -19.32
N PRO A 101 23.77 40.30 -20.55
CA PRO A 101 22.65 41.24 -20.79
C PRO A 101 21.25 40.64 -20.61
N ILE A 102 21.12 39.32 -20.75
CA ILE A 102 19.83 38.61 -20.80
C ILE A 102 19.11 38.63 -19.44
N LEU A 103 19.85 38.44 -18.35
CA LEU A 103 19.29 38.40 -16.98
C LEU A 103 18.61 39.73 -16.60
N MET A 104 19.22 40.87 -16.99
CA MET A 104 18.64 42.20 -16.75
C MET A 104 17.32 42.41 -17.52
N ALA A 105 17.27 41.99 -18.79
CA ALA A 105 16.07 42.14 -19.62
C ALA A 105 14.88 41.33 -19.09
N GLN A 106 15.12 40.15 -18.52
CA GLN A 106 14.09 39.29 -17.96
C GLN A 106 13.55 39.80 -16.62
N ILE A 107 14.40 40.45 -15.80
CA ILE A 107 13.98 41.15 -14.58
C ILE A 107 13.10 42.37 -14.91
N GLU A 108 13.47 43.18 -15.91
CA GLU A 108 12.61 44.27 -16.40
C GLU A 108 11.26 43.77 -16.95
N HIS A 109 11.25 42.62 -17.65
CA HIS A 109 10.03 42.05 -18.21
C HIS A 109 9.04 41.61 -17.11
N TYR A 110 9.52 40.90 -16.10
CA TYR A 110 8.69 40.49 -14.96
C TYR A 110 8.14 41.67 -14.16
N TYR A 111 8.96 42.72 -13.95
CA TYR A 111 8.54 43.93 -13.22
C TYR A 111 7.40 44.70 -13.92
N ARG A 112 7.23 44.52 -15.24
CA ARG A 112 6.11 45.10 -16.02
C ARG A 112 4.85 44.22 -15.98
N LEU A 113 4.99 42.90 -15.89
CA LEU A 113 3.86 41.95 -15.86
C LEU A 113 3.10 41.96 -14.52
N THR A 114 3.78 42.18 -13.40
CA THR A 114 3.19 42.21 -12.04
C THR A 114 2.31 43.45 -11.75
N ARG A 115 1.72 44.08 -12.77
CA ARG A 115 0.90 45.29 -12.66
C ARG A 115 -0.55 45.13 -13.13
N ILE A 116 -0.94 43.94 -13.61
CA ILE A 116 -2.24 43.69 -14.27
C ILE A 116 -3.13 42.66 -13.53
N CYS A 117 -2.58 41.86 -12.61
CA CYS A 117 -3.35 41.00 -11.70
C CYS A 117 -2.92 41.24 -10.24
N ASP A 118 -3.86 41.21 -9.28
CA ASP A 118 -3.57 41.51 -7.86
C ASP A 118 -3.16 40.25 -7.06
N ARG A 119 -2.17 40.46 -6.18
CA ARG A 119 -1.70 39.61 -5.06
C ARG A 119 -0.74 38.44 -5.34
N LEU A 120 0.23 38.34 -4.44
CA LEU A 120 0.96 37.13 -4.00
C LEU A 120 1.67 36.28 -5.08
N TYR A 121 2.91 36.63 -5.45
CA TYR A 121 3.93 35.66 -5.95
C TYR A 121 5.38 36.22 -5.99
N ILE A 122 5.84 36.90 -4.92
CA ILE A 122 7.13 37.64 -4.93
C ILE A 122 8.22 37.05 -4.01
N LEU A 123 7.87 36.24 -3.00
CA LEU A 123 8.87 35.71 -2.05
C LEU A 123 9.69 34.53 -2.61
N ASP A 124 9.09 33.61 -3.36
CA ASP A 124 9.80 32.43 -3.87
C ASP A 124 10.83 32.77 -4.96
N LEU A 125 10.54 33.75 -5.81
CA LEU A 125 11.47 34.20 -6.86
C LEU A 125 12.79 34.76 -6.29
N ALA A 126 12.76 35.38 -5.10
CA ALA A 126 13.96 35.85 -4.42
C ALA A 126 14.84 34.71 -3.88
N ASN A 127 14.23 33.59 -3.48
CA ASN A 127 14.96 32.37 -3.11
C ASN A 127 15.47 31.62 -4.35
N LEU A 128 14.69 31.57 -5.43
CA LEU A 128 15.07 30.92 -6.68
C LEU A 128 16.29 31.59 -7.33
N ALA A 129 16.30 32.92 -7.40
CA ALA A 129 17.42 33.71 -7.93
C ALA A 129 18.73 33.50 -7.14
N LYS A 130 18.65 33.08 -5.87
CA LYS A 130 19.82 32.85 -5.01
C LYS A 130 20.48 31.48 -5.20
N LYS A 131 19.84 30.56 -5.95
CA LYS A 131 20.35 29.22 -6.26
C LYS A 131 21.10 29.15 -7.60
N TYR A 132 21.13 30.23 -8.37
CA TYR A 132 21.61 30.25 -9.77
C TYR A 132 22.55 31.42 -10.12
N ILE A 133 23.42 31.85 -9.21
CA ILE A 133 24.59 32.70 -9.54
C ILE A 133 25.86 32.19 -8.84
N VAL A 134 26.42 31.09 -9.35
CA VAL A 134 27.87 30.80 -9.33
C VAL A 134 28.18 30.12 -10.67
N ASN A 135 29.17 30.63 -11.42
CA ASN A 135 29.65 30.12 -12.72
C ASN A 135 28.59 30.03 -13.84
N ASP A 136 28.34 31.18 -14.48
CA ASP A 136 27.83 31.38 -15.85
C ASP A 136 27.12 30.21 -16.56
N ILE A 137 25.79 30.12 -16.38
CA ILE A 137 24.77 30.18 -17.46
C ILE A 137 23.38 30.16 -16.80
N VAL A 138 22.55 31.16 -17.12
CA VAL A 138 21.14 31.21 -16.71
C VAL A 138 20.26 31.01 -17.94
N LEU A 139 19.38 30.00 -17.90
CA LEU A 139 18.35 29.78 -18.91
C LEU A 139 16.97 29.69 -18.25
N TYR A 140 16.02 30.44 -18.80
CA TYR A 140 14.62 30.44 -18.38
C TYR A 140 13.84 29.36 -19.13
N SER A 141 13.20 28.45 -18.39
CA SER A 141 11.84 28.00 -18.68
C SER A 141 11.20 27.41 -17.43
N VAL A 142 10.63 28.26 -16.56
CA VAL A 142 9.65 27.79 -15.58
C VAL A 142 8.30 27.82 -16.28
N ASP A 143 7.84 26.66 -16.77
CA ASP A 143 6.46 26.51 -17.26
C ASP A 143 5.55 26.36 -16.03
N VAL A 144 4.87 27.46 -15.68
CA VAL A 144 3.86 27.45 -14.62
C VAL A 144 2.52 27.11 -15.27
N SER A 145 2.26 25.82 -15.46
CA SER A 145 1.04 25.34 -16.11
C SER A 145 -0.19 25.53 -15.21
N ILE A 146 -0.77 26.75 -15.25
CA ILE A 146 -1.96 27.12 -14.49
C ILE A 146 -3.23 26.53 -15.13
N MET A 147 -3.92 25.66 -14.39
CA MET A 147 -5.38 25.71 -14.29
C MET A 147 -5.70 26.13 -12.86
N PRO A 148 -6.37 27.29 -12.66
CA PRO A 148 -7.82 27.28 -12.71
C PRO A 148 -8.46 28.59 -13.25
N PHE A 149 -9.05 28.55 -14.45
CA PHE A 149 -9.85 29.67 -14.97
C PHE A 149 -11.22 29.29 -15.56
N MET A 150 -11.86 28.24 -15.03
CA MET A 150 -13.33 28.11 -15.09
C MET A 150 -13.99 28.73 -13.85
N ARG A 151 -13.74 30.03 -13.63
CA ARG A 151 -14.48 30.86 -12.64
C ARG A 151 -14.70 32.33 -13.05
N CYS A 152 -14.38 32.70 -14.29
CA CYS A 152 -14.80 33.95 -14.93
C CYS A 152 -15.81 33.61 -16.03
N GLY A 153 -17.03 33.21 -15.63
CA GLY A 153 -17.99 32.59 -16.54
C GLY A 153 -18.65 33.55 -17.54
N LEU A 154 -18.42 33.31 -18.83
CA LEU A 154 -19.26 33.74 -19.95
C LEU A 154 -19.34 32.56 -20.95
N VAL A 155 -20.46 32.45 -21.68
CA VAL A 155 -20.84 31.22 -22.42
C VAL A 155 -21.05 31.54 -23.94
N PRO A 156 -21.72 30.74 -24.81
CA PRO A 156 -21.16 30.37 -26.12
C PRO A 156 -21.85 31.04 -27.33
N GLY A 157 -21.50 30.66 -28.57
CA GLY A 157 -22.39 30.87 -29.74
C GLY A 157 -21.73 31.18 -31.08
N ILE A 158 -21.26 30.14 -31.77
CA ILE A 158 -20.64 30.16 -33.12
C ILE A 158 -21.62 30.71 -34.19
N LEU A 159 -21.18 31.60 -35.10
CA LEU A 159 -21.18 31.39 -36.58
C LEU A 159 -20.79 32.63 -37.42
N SER A 160 -20.48 32.37 -38.70
CA SER A 160 -19.93 33.31 -39.69
C SER A 160 -20.80 33.45 -40.94
N THR A 161 -20.82 34.63 -41.56
CA THR A 161 -21.04 34.85 -43.00
C THR A 161 -20.19 36.07 -43.44
N ASN A 162 -19.97 36.49 -44.70
CA ASN A 162 -20.57 36.31 -46.04
C ASN A 162 -19.40 36.01 -47.05
N GLU A 163 -19.56 35.62 -48.33
CA GLU A 163 -20.72 35.50 -49.23
C GLU A 163 -20.38 34.59 -50.43
N MET A 164 -21.33 33.81 -50.98
CA MET A 164 -21.99 34.16 -52.26
C MET A 164 -23.00 33.11 -52.77
N GLN A 165 -24.26 33.57 -52.86
CA GLN A 165 -25.24 33.30 -53.95
C GLN A 165 -25.87 31.90 -54.11
N PRO A 166 -27.07 31.79 -54.75
CA PRO A 166 -28.04 30.72 -54.45
C PRO A 166 -28.56 29.91 -55.64
N ASN A 167 -29.29 28.81 -55.33
CA ASN A 167 -30.45 28.18 -56.02
C ASN A 167 -30.48 26.67 -55.67
N SER A 168 -31.62 25.97 -55.59
CA SER A 168 -33.04 26.36 -55.44
C SER A 168 -33.84 25.13 -54.96
N ASP A 169 -35.16 25.30 -54.75
CA ASP A 169 -36.19 24.25 -54.81
C ASP A 169 -36.24 23.12 -53.74
N ALA A 170 -36.98 23.43 -52.66
CA ALA A 170 -38.33 22.91 -52.40
C ALA A 170 -38.58 21.50 -51.78
N ASN A 171 -39.52 21.52 -50.81
CA ASN A 171 -40.53 20.50 -50.45
C ASN A 171 -40.07 19.21 -49.72
N ALA A 172 -40.80 18.68 -48.74
CA ALA A 172 -41.98 19.16 -48.00
C ALA A 172 -42.02 18.48 -46.60
N ILE A 173 -42.26 19.19 -45.49
CA ILE A 173 -43.57 19.40 -44.81
C ILE A 173 -44.28 18.07 -44.48
N THR A 174 -44.58 17.75 -43.21
CA THR A 174 -45.93 17.86 -42.57
C THR A 174 -45.85 17.26 -41.15
N LEU A 175 -46.46 17.76 -40.05
CA LEU A 175 -47.02 19.07 -39.64
C LEU A 175 -47.38 18.99 -38.12
N LEU A 176 -47.87 20.09 -37.55
CA LEU A 176 -48.54 20.30 -36.24
C LEU A 176 -47.60 20.48 -35.02
N ALA A 177 -47.68 21.47 -34.12
CA ALA A 177 -48.40 22.76 -33.91
C ALA A 177 -48.89 22.83 -32.43
N GLN A 178 -48.94 23.96 -31.68
CA GLN A 178 -48.35 25.32 -31.77
C GLN A 178 -48.67 26.06 -30.42
N VAL A 179 -48.31 27.36 -30.26
CA VAL A 179 -48.87 28.37 -29.28
C VAL A 179 -48.37 28.27 -27.81
N ASP A 180 -47.87 29.31 -27.11
CA ASP A 180 -47.38 30.67 -27.52
C ASP A 180 -46.59 31.45 -26.40
N HIS A 181 -46.19 32.71 -26.68
CA HIS A 181 -45.70 33.81 -25.79
C HIS A 181 -44.25 33.73 -25.21
N GLU A 182 -43.42 34.81 -25.08
CA GLU A 182 -43.45 36.18 -25.65
C GLU A 182 -42.11 37.00 -25.61
N SER A 183 -41.67 37.54 -26.77
CA SER A 183 -41.19 38.95 -27.02
C SER A 183 -39.82 39.60 -26.58
N VAL A 184 -39.35 40.55 -27.45
CA VAL A 184 -38.41 41.72 -27.29
C VAL A 184 -36.87 41.49 -27.02
N ARG A 185 -35.96 42.46 -27.28
CA ARG A 185 -35.29 42.87 -28.55
C ARG A 185 -34.06 43.84 -28.30
N ASN A 186 -33.20 43.99 -29.33
CA ASN A 186 -31.95 44.81 -29.51
C ASN A 186 -32.18 46.37 -29.54
N PRO A 187 -31.25 47.33 -29.89
CA PRO A 187 -29.77 47.32 -30.21
C PRO A 187 -28.91 48.57 -29.74
N TYR A 188 -27.58 48.68 -30.07
CA TYR A 188 -26.89 49.82 -30.77
C TYR A 188 -25.31 49.89 -30.76
N LEU A 189 -24.75 50.74 -31.64
CA LEU A 189 -23.43 50.85 -32.34
C LEU A 189 -22.10 51.34 -31.65
N ALA A 190 -20.98 50.68 -32.00
CA ALA A 190 -19.75 51.13 -32.75
C ALA A 190 -18.64 52.16 -32.29
N THR A 191 -17.43 51.95 -32.87
CA THR A 191 -16.21 52.82 -32.99
C THR A 191 -15.28 52.92 -31.74
N THR A 192 -13.93 52.99 -31.75
CA THR A 192 -12.82 52.94 -32.76
C THR A 192 -11.70 51.94 -32.26
N GLY A 193 -10.40 51.86 -32.63
CA GLY A 193 -9.49 52.56 -33.57
C GLY A 193 -7.98 52.27 -33.30
N PHE A 194 -7.13 52.23 -34.36
CA PHE A 194 -5.64 51.99 -34.36
C PHE A 194 -5.10 50.65 -33.78
N GLY A 195 -3.99 50.05 -34.24
CA GLY A 195 -3.16 50.32 -35.43
C GLY A 195 -1.69 49.83 -35.31
N GLN A 196 -1.24 48.94 -36.22
CA GLN A 196 0.17 48.52 -36.46
C GLN A 196 0.99 47.87 -35.31
N ALA A 197 1.19 46.54 -35.35
CA ALA A 197 2.32 45.85 -34.67
C ALA A 197 2.57 44.38 -35.09
N SER A 198 1.55 43.66 -35.59
CA SER A 198 1.51 42.18 -35.60
C SER A 198 2.26 41.46 -36.72
N GLU A 199 2.68 42.13 -37.79
CA GLU A 199 3.13 41.48 -39.03
C GLU A 199 4.50 40.78 -38.95
N ARG A 200 5.32 41.01 -37.91
CA ARG A 200 6.71 40.54 -37.87
C ARG A 200 6.98 39.23 -37.13
N PHE A 201 6.05 38.72 -36.32
CA PHE A 201 6.26 37.44 -35.61
C PHE A 201 5.63 36.23 -36.31
N VAL A 202 4.53 36.42 -37.03
CA VAL A 202 3.90 35.38 -37.87
C VAL A 202 4.90 34.83 -38.90
N HIS A 203 5.75 35.70 -39.47
CA HIS A 203 6.68 35.36 -40.55
C HIS A 203 7.84 34.42 -40.19
N ARG A 204 8.16 34.17 -38.91
CA ARG A 204 9.21 33.21 -38.52
C ARG A 204 8.67 31.90 -37.97
N LYS A 205 7.60 31.92 -37.18
CA LYS A 205 6.97 30.67 -36.72
C LYS A 205 6.37 29.90 -37.91
N ASN A 206 5.69 30.59 -38.82
CA ASN A 206 5.24 30.00 -40.08
C ASN A 206 6.39 29.55 -41.00
N HIS A 207 7.64 30.01 -40.83
CA HIS A 207 8.73 29.50 -41.68
C HIS A 207 9.16 28.10 -41.23
N PHE A 208 9.35 27.86 -39.92
CA PHE A 208 9.69 26.51 -39.45
C PHE A 208 8.48 25.57 -39.50
N GLU A 209 7.29 26.02 -39.07
CA GLU A 209 6.08 25.20 -39.12
C GLU A 209 5.63 24.94 -40.57
N ASN A 210 5.71 25.91 -41.51
CA ASN A 210 5.38 25.61 -42.91
C ASN A 210 6.52 24.91 -43.66
N THR A 211 7.81 25.06 -43.35
CA THR A 211 8.83 24.21 -43.99
C THR A 211 8.67 22.75 -43.55
N ALA A 212 8.41 22.48 -42.27
CA ALA A 212 8.08 21.14 -41.80
C ALA A 212 6.75 20.62 -42.39
N ARG A 213 5.70 21.45 -42.41
CA ARG A 213 4.35 21.05 -42.85
C ARG A 213 4.17 20.96 -44.37
N LEU A 214 4.83 21.81 -45.16
CA LEU A 214 4.87 21.69 -46.63
C LEU A 214 5.71 20.49 -47.08
N GLN A 215 6.66 20.02 -46.26
CA GLN A 215 7.27 18.70 -46.45
C GLN A 215 6.35 17.57 -45.99
N TYR A 216 5.65 17.70 -44.86
CA TYR A 216 4.73 16.67 -44.34
C TYR A 216 3.52 16.42 -45.26
N GLU A 217 2.96 17.46 -45.88
CA GLU A 217 1.78 17.37 -46.76
C GLU A 217 2.12 17.07 -48.23
N ASN A 218 3.40 16.82 -48.60
CA ASN A 218 3.81 16.38 -49.95
C ASN A 218 4.78 15.19 -50.00
N ASN A 219 5.48 14.85 -48.91
CA ASN A 219 6.40 13.72 -48.91
C ASN A 219 5.66 12.38 -48.74
N LYS A 220 5.57 11.61 -49.83
CA LYS A 220 5.57 10.13 -49.76
C LYS A 220 6.77 9.67 -48.92
N LEU A 221 6.73 8.45 -48.38
CA LEU A 221 7.87 7.87 -47.66
C LEU A 221 9.15 8.04 -48.49
N HIS A 222 10.09 8.84 -48.01
CA HIS A 222 11.43 8.96 -48.59
C HIS A 222 12.22 7.71 -48.23
N ALA A 223 12.01 6.68 -49.05
CA ALA A 223 12.89 5.55 -49.16
C ALA A 223 14.35 6.06 -49.30
N ILE A 224 15.25 5.57 -48.45
CA ILE A 224 16.68 5.87 -48.58
C ILE A 224 17.13 5.26 -49.91
N THR A 225 17.37 6.10 -50.92
CA THR A 225 17.62 5.70 -52.31
C THR A 225 19.09 5.87 -52.73
N THR A 226 19.87 6.61 -51.94
CA THR A 226 21.30 6.86 -52.16
C THR A 226 22.05 6.81 -50.82
N CYS A 227 23.35 6.57 -50.90
CA CYS A 227 24.23 6.57 -49.73
C CYS A 227 24.78 7.96 -49.41
N GLY A 228 25.32 8.13 -48.21
CA GLY A 228 25.64 9.44 -47.68
C GLY A 228 26.12 9.41 -46.24
N GLN A 229 26.48 10.58 -45.73
CA GLN A 229 26.87 10.73 -44.33
C GLN A 229 25.62 10.78 -43.45
N LEU A 230 25.49 9.78 -42.57
CA LEU A 230 24.52 9.76 -41.48
C LEU A 230 25.08 10.57 -40.31
N ASN A 231 24.28 11.43 -39.69
CA ASN A 231 24.65 12.23 -38.52
C ASN A 231 23.58 12.09 -37.42
N ILE A 232 24.02 11.77 -36.19
CA ILE A 232 23.18 11.74 -34.99
C ILE A 232 23.65 12.86 -34.06
N SER A 233 23.03 14.02 -34.19
CA SER A 233 23.48 15.28 -33.54
C SER A 233 23.66 15.17 -32.02
N ARG A 234 22.86 14.32 -31.35
CA ARG A 234 22.97 14.05 -29.91
C ARG A 234 22.40 12.69 -29.54
N TYR A 235 23.21 11.90 -28.82
CA TYR A 235 22.85 10.64 -28.21
C TYR A 235 23.69 10.48 -26.93
N ALA A 236 23.19 9.75 -25.93
CA ALA A 236 23.78 9.70 -24.57
C ALA A 236 24.36 8.34 -24.17
N ASP A 237 24.67 7.50 -25.18
CA ASP A 237 24.87 6.06 -25.11
C ASP A 237 25.77 5.57 -26.27
N HIS A 238 25.83 4.26 -26.55
CA HIS A 238 26.49 3.74 -27.76
C HIS A 238 25.47 3.37 -28.83
N ALA A 239 25.69 3.76 -30.09
CA ALA A 239 24.80 3.47 -31.21
C ALA A 239 25.52 2.63 -32.28
N TYR A 240 24.93 1.50 -32.66
CA TYR A 240 25.42 0.57 -33.67
C TYR A 240 24.55 0.71 -34.93
N ILE A 241 25.18 1.02 -36.07
CA ILE A 241 24.50 1.41 -37.31
C ILE A 241 24.57 0.27 -38.32
N TYR A 242 23.43 -0.11 -38.89
CA TYR A 242 23.30 -1.15 -39.91
C TYR A 242 22.49 -0.62 -41.10
N LEU A 243 22.91 -0.93 -42.32
CA LEU A 243 22.14 -0.66 -43.54
C LEU A 243 21.86 -1.96 -44.27
N ASN A 244 20.60 -2.26 -44.55
CA ASN A 244 20.13 -3.51 -45.15
C ASN A 244 20.57 -4.78 -44.40
N GLY A 245 20.86 -4.67 -43.09
CA GLY A 245 21.45 -5.73 -42.26
C GLY A 245 22.99 -5.78 -42.25
N GLU A 246 23.68 -4.99 -43.07
CA GLU A 246 25.15 -4.89 -43.08
C GLU A 246 25.62 -3.84 -42.07
N PHE A 247 26.46 -4.24 -41.12
CA PHE A 247 27.00 -3.36 -40.09
C PHE A 247 27.94 -2.30 -40.69
N GLN A 248 27.61 -1.02 -40.49
CA GLN A 248 28.38 0.11 -40.98
C GLN A 248 29.40 0.58 -39.94
N GLY A 249 29.05 0.56 -38.65
CA GLY A 249 29.97 0.90 -37.55
C GLY A 249 29.28 1.31 -36.25
N THR A 250 30.07 1.77 -35.28
CA THR A 250 29.61 2.21 -33.95
C THR A 250 29.94 3.69 -33.71
N LEU A 251 28.97 4.41 -33.15
CA LEU A 251 29.12 5.78 -32.62
C LEU A 251 29.14 5.73 -31.08
N TYR A 252 30.10 6.42 -30.46
CA TYR A 252 30.37 6.38 -29.01
C TYR A 252 30.17 7.75 -28.34
N ALA A 253 29.23 7.86 -27.41
CA ALA A 253 29.04 9.08 -26.61
C ALA A 253 30.04 9.13 -25.43
N LYS A 254 31.06 9.99 -25.55
CA LYS A 254 32.02 10.35 -24.48
C LYS A 254 32.73 9.18 -23.78
N MET A 255 33.64 8.52 -24.50
CA MET A 255 34.80 7.88 -23.88
C MET A 255 36.10 8.57 -24.28
N ALA A 256 36.74 9.20 -23.28
CA ALA A 256 38.11 9.75 -23.25
C ALA A 256 38.56 10.61 -24.44
N GLU A 257 38.80 10.02 -25.61
CA GLU A 257 39.41 10.64 -26.79
C GLU A 257 38.68 10.37 -28.11
N ILE A 258 37.65 9.50 -28.14
CA ILE A 258 36.87 9.23 -29.36
C ILE A 258 35.46 9.79 -29.19
N HIS A 259 35.19 10.85 -29.94
CA HIS A 259 33.87 11.42 -30.15
C HIS A 259 33.58 11.36 -31.64
N ASN A 260 32.60 10.56 -32.05
CA ASN A 260 32.11 10.59 -33.42
C ASN A 260 30.58 10.56 -33.43
N ASN A 261 29.98 11.49 -34.18
CA ASN A 261 28.52 11.60 -34.35
C ASN A 261 28.10 11.28 -35.79
N THR A 262 29.05 11.09 -36.70
CA THR A 262 28.82 10.87 -38.12
C THR A 262 29.38 9.53 -38.60
N ILE A 263 28.71 8.91 -39.57
CA ILE A 263 29.23 7.73 -40.28
C ILE A 263 28.77 7.73 -41.73
N ASP A 264 29.68 7.40 -42.64
CA ASP A 264 29.36 7.31 -44.06
C ASP A 264 28.73 5.95 -44.36
N LEU A 265 27.49 5.95 -44.85
CA LEU A 265 26.79 4.73 -45.24
C LEU A 265 27.30 4.23 -46.59
N THR A 266 27.45 2.91 -46.71
CA THR A 266 27.94 2.21 -47.91
C THR A 266 26.95 1.13 -48.37
N ASN A 267 27.16 0.57 -49.57
CA ASN A 267 26.36 -0.54 -50.12
C ASN A 267 24.85 -0.28 -50.30
N CYS A 268 24.45 0.96 -50.56
CA CYS A 268 23.07 1.29 -50.91
C CYS A 268 22.62 0.61 -52.22
N LYS A 269 21.50 -0.08 -52.16
CA LYS A 269 20.81 -0.75 -53.28
C LYS A 269 19.93 0.27 -54.02
N SER A 270 19.76 0.10 -55.32
CA SER A 270 18.85 0.93 -56.13
C SER A 270 17.40 0.65 -55.75
N GLY A 271 16.73 1.61 -55.08
CA GLY A 271 15.39 1.43 -54.53
C GLY A 271 15.35 1.81 -53.06
N SER A 272 14.55 1.11 -52.25
CA SER A 272 14.45 1.38 -50.82
C SER A 272 15.52 0.62 -50.02
N ASN A 273 16.30 1.36 -49.23
CA ASN A 273 17.24 0.81 -48.25
C ASN A 273 16.66 0.90 -46.83
N ASN A 274 16.93 -0.11 -46.01
CA ASN A 274 16.49 -0.19 -44.62
C ASN A 274 17.63 0.22 -43.67
N LEU A 275 17.46 1.30 -42.91
CA LEU A 275 18.45 1.79 -41.95
C LEU A 275 18.03 1.45 -40.52
N GLU A 276 18.88 0.73 -39.81
CA GLU A 276 18.63 0.25 -38.45
C GLU A 276 19.68 0.81 -37.50
N ILE A 277 19.23 1.33 -36.34
CA ILE A 277 20.08 1.94 -35.32
C ILE A 277 19.77 1.28 -33.98
N LEU A 278 20.68 0.42 -33.52
CA LEU A 278 20.61 -0.22 -32.20
C LEU A 278 21.34 0.65 -31.17
N VAL A 279 20.67 1.08 -30.10
CA VAL A 279 21.29 1.92 -29.07
C VAL A 279 21.37 1.17 -27.73
N GLU A 280 22.59 0.96 -27.23
CA GLU A 280 22.82 0.32 -25.94
C GLU A 280 22.71 1.36 -24.81
N ILE A 281 21.57 1.37 -24.12
CA ILE A 281 21.37 2.24 -22.95
C ILE A 281 22.33 1.84 -21.82
N THR A 282 23.30 2.71 -21.57
CA THR A 282 24.28 2.62 -20.49
C THR A 282 23.70 3.14 -19.18
N GLY A 283 24.42 2.92 -18.06
CA GLY A 283 23.96 3.32 -16.72
C GLY A 283 23.58 4.80 -16.62
N ARG A 284 22.55 5.10 -15.82
CA ARG A 284 22.25 6.48 -15.40
C ARG A 284 23.20 6.88 -14.27
N SER A 285 23.57 8.16 -14.19
CA SER A 285 24.46 8.61 -13.12
C SER A 285 23.79 8.50 -11.75
N HIS A 286 24.56 8.10 -10.74
CA HIS A 286 24.14 8.08 -9.34
C HIS A 286 24.13 9.48 -8.70
N THR A 287 24.77 10.49 -9.32
CA THR A 287 25.02 11.80 -8.73
C THR A 287 23.87 12.81 -8.94
N MET A 288 22.99 12.93 -7.93
CA MET A 288 22.13 14.09 -7.59
C MET A 288 21.20 14.71 -8.68
N TYR A 289 21.15 14.17 -9.90
CA TYR A 289 20.22 14.59 -10.97
C TYR A 289 19.53 13.36 -11.59
N PRO A 290 18.29 13.01 -11.17
CA PRO A 290 17.64 11.76 -11.58
C PRO A 290 17.07 11.75 -13.02
N SER A 291 17.15 12.87 -13.76
CA SER A 291 16.42 13.15 -15.00
C SER A 291 17.30 13.18 -16.27
N ILE A 292 18.30 12.30 -16.37
CA ILE A 292 19.09 12.15 -17.61
C ILE A 292 18.33 11.24 -18.60
N SER A 293 17.80 11.83 -19.67
CA SER A 293 17.28 11.11 -20.85
C SER A 293 18.37 10.24 -21.49
N LYS A 294 17.97 9.13 -22.11
CA LYS A 294 18.86 8.14 -22.75
C LYS A 294 18.38 7.79 -24.16
N GLY A 295 19.23 7.15 -24.96
CA GLY A 295 18.99 6.90 -26.39
C GLY A 295 19.42 8.05 -27.31
N ILE A 296 18.82 8.11 -28.49
CA ILE A 296 18.89 9.26 -29.43
C ILE A 296 18.05 10.40 -28.86
N GLN A 297 18.59 11.63 -28.86
CA GLN A 297 17.96 12.80 -28.21
C GLN A 297 17.58 13.92 -29.19
N GLU A 298 18.09 13.88 -30.41
CA GLU A 298 17.90 14.89 -31.47
C GLU A 298 17.66 14.19 -32.81
N PRO A 299 17.15 14.89 -33.85
CA PRO A 299 16.92 14.27 -35.15
C PRO A 299 18.17 13.65 -35.79
N VAL A 300 17.95 12.61 -36.57
CA VAL A 300 18.97 11.93 -37.38
C VAL A 300 18.93 12.49 -38.80
N PHE A 301 20.08 12.81 -39.37
CA PHE A 301 20.22 13.39 -40.70
C PHE A 301 20.99 12.46 -41.63
N LEU A 302 20.68 12.47 -42.93
CA LEU A 302 21.44 11.80 -43.98
C LEU A 302 21.69 12.80 -45.11
N ASN A 303 22.95 13.13 -45.39
CA ASN A 303 23.32 14.22 -46.32
C ASN A 303 22.52 15.51 -46.01
N ASP A 304 22.57 15.97 -44.75
CA ASP A 304 21.84 17.13 -44.19
C ASP A 304 20.30 17.09 -44.26
N ASN A 305 19.71 16.03 -44.84
CA ASN A 305 18.26 15.85 -44.87
C ASN A 305 17.79 15.10 -43.62
N ILE A 306 16.79 15.64 -42.91
CA ILE A 306 16.20 14.99 -41.73
C ILE A 306 15.49 13.68 -42.12
N LEU A 307 15.87 12.58 -41.47
CA LEU A 307 15.16 11.32 -41.58
C LEU A 307 13.97 11.32 -40.63
N VAL A 308 12.78 11.03 -41.17
CA VAL A 308 11.48 11.06 -40.48
C VAL A 308 10.79 9.69 -40.55
N SER A 309 9.64 9.55 -39.87
CA SER A 309 8.83 8.32 -39.84
C SER A 309 9.55 7.09 -39.24
N TRP A 310 10.41 7.31 -38.26
CA TRP A 310 11.11 6.26 -37.51
C TRP A 310 10.16 5.30 -36.80
N LYS A 311 10.39 3.99 -36.98
CA LYS A 311 9.79 2.93 -36.17
C LYS A 311 10.73 2.55 -35.02
N SER A 312 10.55 3.18 -33.86
CA SER A 312 11.26 2.79 -32.64
C SER A 312 10.78 1.41 -32.15
N CYS A 313 11.73 0.52 -31.84
CA CYS A 313 11.47 -0.81 -31.30
C CYS A 313 12.35 -1.04 -30.06
N GLN A 314 11.77 -1.57 -28.97
CA GLN A 314 12.54 -2.01 -27.80
C GLN A 314 13.24 -3.34 -28.10
N VAL A 315 14.57 -3.35 -28.07
CA VAL A 315 15.37 -4.59 -28.12
C VAL A 315 15.62 -5.05 -26.69
N SER A 316 14.72 -5.91 -26.19
CA SER A 316 14.77 -6.40 -24.81
C SER A 316 15.74 -7.57 -24.67
N PHE A 317 16.95 -7.31 -24.15
CA PHE A 317 17.84 -8.35 -23.61
C PHE A 317 17.39 -8.78 -22.20
N GLU A 318 16.12 -9.18 -22.12
CA GLU A 318 15.43 -9.46 -20.87
C GLU A 318 15.95 -10.73 -20.20
N THR A 319 16.32 -10.63 -18.92
CA THR A 319 16.68 -11.80 -18.10
C THR A 319 15.49 -12.74 -17.87
N THR A 320 14.27 -12.24 -18.06
CA THR A 320 13.01 -12.99 -18.14
C THR A 320 12.87 -13.78 -19.46
N GLY A 321 13.44 -13.30 -20.57
CA GLY A 321 13.25 -13.87 -21.91
C GLY A 321 14.06 -15.13 -22.20
N LEU A 322 15.10 -15.41 -21.42
CA LEU A 322 15.89 -16.65 -21.52
C LEU A 322 15.41 -17.74 -20.56
N ASN A 323 14.85 -17.39 -19.40
CA ASN A 323 14.39 -18.36 -18.40
C ASN A 323 13.25 -19.28 -18.89
N ASP A 324 12.58 -18.92 -20.00
CA ASP A 324 11.66 -19.80 -20.71
C ASP A 324 12.40 -20.76 -21.67
N VAL A 325 12.43 -22.04 -21.28
CA VAL A 325 12.99 -23.15 -22.07
C VAL A 325 12.32 -23.30 -23.44
N ALA A 326 11.04 -22.95 -23.59
CA ALA A 326 10.35 -22.96 -24.88
C ALA A 326 10.77 -21.79 -25.79
N ASN A 327 11.22 -20.66 -25.22
CA ASN A 327 11.86 -19.57 -25.97
C ASN A 327 13.25 -19.94 -26.46
N TYR A 328 14.08 -20.55 -25.60
CA TYR A 328 15.35 -21.16 -25.99
C TYR A 328 15.17 -22.12 -27.18
N GLY A 329 14.05 -22.86 -27.23
CA GLY A 329 13.68 -23.75 -28.35
C GLY A 329 13.50 -23.07 -29.72
N LYS A 330 12.78 -21.93 -29.85
CA LYS A 330 12.72 -21.23 -31.16
C LYS A 330 14.03 -20.52 -31.49
N ILE A 331 14.72 -19.97 -30.49
CA ILE A 331 16.01 -19.30 -30.69
C ILE A 331 17.01 -20.32 -31.24
N LEU A 332 17.15 -21.50 -30.63
CA LEU A 332 17.96 -22.60 -31.17
C LEU A 332 17.50 -23.07 -32.57
N ASN A 333 16.19 -23.17 -32.82
CA ASN A 333 15.68 -23.58 -34.14
C ASN A 333 15.90 -22.52 -35.24
N GLN A 334 15.94 -21.23 -34.91
CA GLN A 334 16.34 -20.15 -35.82
C GLN A 334 17.86 -20.11 -36.02
N ILE A 335 18.62 -20.44 -34.97
CA ILE A 335 20.09 -20.56 -34.98
C ILE A 335 20.59 -21.71 -35.89
N GLN A 336 19.76 -22.68 -36.28
CA GLN A 336 20.16 -23.80 -37.15
C GLN A 336 20.77 -23.39 -38.51
N ASN A 337 20.56 -22.14 -38.96
CA ASN A 337 21.14 -21.60 -40.20
C ASN A 337 22.38 -20.69 -39.98
N ILE A 338 22.89 -20.53 -38.75
CA ILE A 338 24.05 -19.67 -38.49
C ILE A 338 25.33 -20.35 -38.98
N GLN A 339 25.98 -19.73 -39.97
CA GLN A 339 27.31 -20.12 -40.41
C GLN A 339 28.36 -19.82 -39.33
N LYS A 340 29.34 -20.72 -39.17
CA LYS A 340 30.51 -20.47 -38.33
C LYS A 340 31.41 -19.43 -39.00
N VAL A 341 31.28 -18.17 -38.60
CA VAL A 341 32.15 -17.07 -39.04
C VAL A 341 33.42 -17.06 -38.20
N ASP A 342 34.58 -17.21 -38.84
CA ASP A 342 35.88 -16.99 -38.22
C ASP A 342 36.27 -15.50 -38.34
N ASN A 343 36.92 -14.96 -37.30
CA ASN A 343 37.32 -13.54 -37.19
C ASN A 343 36.16 -12.51 -37.30
N ILE A 344 35.15 -12.66 -36.43
CA ILE A 344 34.04 -11.70 -36.28
C ILE A 344 34.57 -10.33 -35.80
N LYS A 345 34.22 -9.26 -36.54
CA LYS A 345 34.58 -7.85 -36.24
C LYS A 345 33.36 -6.92 -36.02
N GLN A 346 32.17 -7.50 -35.86
CA GLN A 346 30.90 -6.79 -35.67
C GLN A 346 30.14 -7.38 -34.47
N PRO A 347 29.13 -6.71 -33.91
CA PRO A 347 28.30 -7.29 -32.86
C PRO A 347 27.64 -8.59 -33.33
N ALA A 348 27.71 -9.65 -32.51
CA ALA A 348 27.21 -10.98 -32.85
C ALA A 348 26.72 -11.72 -31.60
N LEU A 349 25.74 -12.61 -31.79
CA LEU A 349 25.26 -13.54 -30.77
C LEU A 349 26.05 -14.84 -30.84
N PHE A 350 26.49 -15.34 -29.69
CA PHE A 350 27.18 -16.62 -29.54
C PHE A 350 26.36 -17.55 -28.64
N TYR A 351 26.42 -18.84 -28.92
CA TYR A 351 25.83 -19.89 -28.09
C TYR A 351 26.75 -21.11 -28.08
N GLY A 352 26.60 -21.97 -27.06
CA GLY A 352 27.37 -23.19 -26.92
C GLY A 352 26.88 -24.01 -25.73
N THR A 353 27.33 -25.25 -25.64
CA THR A 353 27.04 -26.15 -24.52
C THR A 353 28.33 -26.59 -23.85
N LEU A 354 28.30 -26.71 -22.52
CA LEU A 354 29.37 -27.26 -21.70
C LEU A 354 28.85 -28.53 -21.03
N ASN A 355 29.60 -29.62 -21.12
CA ASN A 355 29.31 -30.82 -20.34
C ASN A 355 29.93 -30.66 -18.96
N LEU A 356 29.13 -30.80 -17.91
CA LEU A 356 29.59 -30.77 -16.52
C LEU A 356 30.09 -32.17 -16.08
N PRO A 357 31.07 -32.25 -15.16
CA PRO A 357 31.35 -33.50 -14.44
C PRO A 357 30.20 -33.83 -13.49
N ASN A 358 30.14 -35.09 -13.02
CA ASN A 358 29.05 -35.58 -12.17
C ASN A 358 28.92 -34.80 -10.85
N ASP A 359 30.04 -34.39 -10.26
CA ASP A 359 30.11 -33.46 -9.13
C ASP A 359 30.69 -32.11 -9.63
N PRO A 360 29.85 -31.14 -10.01
CA PRO A 360 30.32 -29.81 -10.41
C PRO A 360 30.72 -29.00 -9.17
N VAL A 361 31.86 -28.30 -9.27
CA VAL A 361 32.32 -27.30 -8.31
C VAL A 361 32.22 -25.90 -8.91
N ASP A 362 32.13 -24.88 -8.06
CA ASP A 362 32.07 -23.48 -8.47
C ASP A 362 33.27 -23.09 -9.37
N THR A 363 32.98 -22.32 -10.41
CA THR A 363 33.96 -21.96 -11.45
C THR A 363 33.65 -20.62 -12.09
N TYR A 364 34.60 -20.08 -12.87
CA TYR A 364 34.53 -18.76 -13.48
C TYR A 364 34.52 -18.85 -15.00
N VAL A 365 33.77 -17.97 -15.67
CA VAL A 365 33.83 -17.83 -17.13
C VAL A 365 34.95 -16.86 -17.51
N ASP A 366 35.96 -17.36 -18.20
CA ASP A 366 37.07 -16.53 -18.69
C ASP A 366 36.63 -15.72 -19.92
N ALA A 367 36.36 -14.43 -19.70
CA ALA A 367 35.99 -13.47 -20.73
C ALA A 367 37.21 -12.72 -21.32
N ARG A 368 38.46 -13.08 -20.99
CA ARG A 368 39.65 -12.44 -21.56
C ARG A 368 39.71 -12.69 -23.07
N GLY A 369 39.98 -11.62 -23.84
CA GLY A 369 39.90 -11.62 -25.31
C GLY A 369 38.52 -11.22 -25.88
N TRP A 370 37.47 -11.10 -25.06
CA TRP A 370 36.19 -10.51 -25.46
C TRP A 370 36.20 -9.00 -25.16
N GLY A 371 35.89 -8.17 -26.17
CA GLY A 371 35.87 -6.71 -26.01
C GLY A 371 34.76 -6.24 -25.06
N LYS A 372 33.49 -6.53 -25.38
CA LYS A 372 32.35 -6.29 -24.50
C LYS A 372 31.29 -7.37 -24.73
N VAL A 373 30.80 -8.00 -23.67
CA VAL A 373 29.93 -9.17 -23.75
C VAL A 373 28.93 -9.22 -22.59
N PHE A 374 27.74 -9.74 -22.87
CA PHE A 374 26.68 -10.05 -21.90
C PHE A 374 26.58 -11.58 -21.82
N ILE A 375 26.84 -12.17 -20.65
CA ILE A 375 27.00 -13.63 -20.53
C ILE A 375 25.83 -14.22 -19.75
N THR A 376 25.27 -15.30 -20.30
CA THR A 376 24.22 -16.10 -19.63
C THR A 376 24.62 -17.56 -19.64
N VAL A 377 24.41 -18.26 -18.51
CA VAL A 377 24.72 -19.68 -18.33
C VAL A 377 23.47 -20.36 -17.79
N ASN A 378 22.98 -21.39 -18.50
CA ASN A 378 21.70 -22.03 -18.21
C ASN A 378 20.56 -21.01 -18.00
N ASN A 379 20.55 -19.96 -18.83
CA ASN A 379 19.64 -18.81 -18.84
C ASN A 379 19.79 -17.80 -17.67
N TYR A 380 20.52 -18.14 -16.61
CA TYR A 380 20.92 -17.19 -15.58
C TYR A 380 21.92 -16.17 -16.12
N ASN A 381 21.65 -14.88 -15.91
CA ASN A 381 22.56 -13.79 -16.27
C ASN A 381 23.69 -13.69 -15.25
N ILE A 382 24.93 -13.94 -15.69
CA ILE A 382 26.13 -13.86 -14.86
C ILE A 382 26.90 -12.54 -15.03
N ASN A 383 26.18 -11.50 -15.46
CA ASN A 383 26.58 -10.10 -15.62
C ASN A 383 27.32 -9.76 -16.93
N ARG A 384 27.59 -8.46 -17.11
CA ARG A 384 28.30 -7.88 -18.26
C ARG A 384 29.80 -7.80 -18.00
N TYR A 385 30.60 -8.16 -19.00
CA TYR A 385 32.05 -7.96 -19.02
C TYR A 385 32.45 -6.97 -20.11
N TRP A 386 33.51 -6.19 -19.85
CA TRP A 386 34.09 -5.22 -20.77
C TRP A 386 35.59 -5.14 -20.51
N SER A 387 36.42 -5.45 -21.50
CA SER A 387 37.86 -5.18 -21.43
C SER A 387 38.13 -3.71 -21.79
N THR A 388 38.87 -3.01 -20.93
CA THR A 388 39.38 -1.66 -21.24
C THR A 388 40.63 -1.70 -22.13
N GLU A 389 41.20 -2.88 -22.33
CA GLU A 389 42.40 -3.12 -23.12
C GLU A 389 42.11 -4.06 -24.30
N GLY A 390 42.88 -3.90 -25.37
CA GLY A 390 42.71 -4.62 -26.64
C GLY A 390 43.20 -6.08 -26.62
N PRO A 391 43.12 -6.79 -27.75
CA PRO A 391 43.39 -8.23 -27.82
C PRO A 391 44.89 -8.58 -27.81
N GLN A 392 45.58 -8.34 -26.69
CA GLN A 392 46.92 -8.87 -26.42
C GLN A 392 47.09 -9.31 -24.95
N PHE A 393 46.55 -10.47 -24.59
CA PHE A 393 47.14 -11.32 -23.55
C PHE A 393 47.06 -12.80 -23.98
N GLN A 394 48.15 -13.53 -23.75
CA GLN A 394 48.33 -14.91 -24.20
C GLN A 394 48.08 -15.93 -23.07
N LEU A 395 47.68 -17.13 -23.49
CA LEU A 395 47.90 -18.42 -22.83
C LEU A 395 47.43 -18.60 -21.37
N PHE A 396 46.30 -19.30 -21.23
CA PHE A 396 46.31 -20.56 -20.47
C PHE A 396 45.55 -21.63 -21.27
N SER A 397 46.09 -22.85 -21.36
CA SER A 397 45.59 -23.91 -22.24
C SER A 397 44.83 -25.00 -21.48
N GLY A 398 43.53 -25.14 -21.75
CA GLY A 398 42.68 -26.24 -21.24
C GLY A 398 41.86 -26.87 -22.38
N ASN A 399 41.91 -28.20 -22.50
CA ASN A 399 41.24 -28.93 -23.58
C ASN A 399 39.75 -29.17 -23.28
N PHE A 400 38.86 -28.83 -24.21
CA PHE A 400 37.46 -29.27 -24.22
C PHE A 400 37.05 -29.80 -25.60
N GLN A 401 36.28 -30.89 -25.62
CA GLN A 401 35.91 -31.62 -26.84
C GLN A 401 34.61 -31.13 -27.46
N LYS A 402 34.49 -31.26 -28.80
CA LYS A 402 33.26 -30.95 -29.56
C LYS A 402 32.27 -32.12 -29.50
N LEU A 403 30.99 -31.82 -29.35
CA LEU A 403 29.89 -32.78 -29.45
C LEU A 403 28.93 -32.41 -30.60
N LYS A 404 28.32 -33.44 -31.23
CA LYS A 404 27.37 -33.30 -32.35
C LYS A 404 25.94 -33.55 -31.86
N ILE A 405 24.97 -32.84 -32.43
CA ILE A 405 23.54 -32.97 -32.14
C ILE A 405 22.80 -33.45 -33.40
N LYS A 406 21.72 -34.24 -33.23
CA LYS A 406 20.73 -34.57 -34.27
C LYS A 406 19.38 -33.94 -33.90
N THR A 407 18.62 -33.52 -34.91
CA THR A 407 17.39 -32.73 -34.75
C THR A 407 16.12 -33.59 -34.73
N PHE A 408 15.14 -33.19 -33.92
CA PHE A 408 13.71 -33.52 -34.06
C PHE A 408 12.89 -32.21 -33.95
N ILE A 409 11.66 -32.20 -34.48
CA ILE A 409 10.84 -30.99 -34.64
C ILE A 409 9.57 -31.09 -33.79
N LEU A 410 9.18 -29.98 -33.15
CA LEU A 410 7.90 -29.81 -32.45
C LEU A 410 7.28 -28.45 -32.80
N PHE A 411 5.95 -28.41 -32.90
CA PHE A 411 5.18 -27.18 -33.05
C PHE A 411 5.13 -26.41 -31.73
N ARG A 412 5.19 -25.07 -31.77
CA ARG A 412 5.16 -24.24 -30.54
C ARG A 412 3.86 -23.43 -30.43
N LYS A 413 3.14 -23.71 -29.35
CA LYS A 413 2.00 -22.95 -28.80
C LYS A 413 2.41 -21.51 -28.48
N ASP A 414 1.45 -20.59 -28.47
CA ASP A 414 1.69 -19.22 -28.01
C ASP A 414 1.79 -19.23 -26.48
N SER A 415 2.82 -18.60 -25.92
CA SER A 415 3.38 -19.00 -24.62
C SER A 415 3.70 -17.84 -23.68
N SER A 416 2.99 -16.72 -23.81
CA SER A 416 3.07 -15.60 -22.87
C SER A 416 2.23 -15.87 -21.61
N PRO A 417 2.77 -15.65 -20.40
CA PRO A 417 2.03 -15.79 -19.15
C PRO A 417 0.71 -15.00 -19.18
N SER A 418 -0.41 -15.63 -18.86
CA SER A 418 -1.71 -14.97 -18.81
C SER A 418 -2.78 -15.80 -18.08
N PHE A 419 -3.81 -15.13 -17.57
CA PHE A 419 -5.00 -15.78 -17.02
C PHE A 419 -6.24 -15.12 -17.63
N LYS A 420 -7.14 -15.92 -18.23
CA LYS A 420 -8.26 -15.41 -19.02
C LYS A 420 -9.53 -16.27 -18.85
N LEU A 421 -10.68 -15.66 -19.10
CA LEU A 421 -11.95 -16.38 -19.26
C LEU A 421 -12.08 -16.87 -20.72
N ASN A 422 -12.47 -18.12 -20.91
CA ASN A 422 -12.98 -18.63 -22.19
C ASN A 422 -14.48 -18.88 -22.05
N THR A 423 -15.28 -17.89 -22.45
CA THR A 423 -16.75 -17.98 -22.35
C THR A 423 -17.37 -18.95 -23.35
N THR A 424 -16.64 -19.32 -24.43
CA THR A 424 -17.10 -20.32 -25.40
C THR A 424 -17.02 -21.75 -24.85
N THR A 425 -16.04 -22.06 -23.99
CA THR A 425 -15.93 -23.37 -23.32
C THR A 425 -16.32 -23.37 -21.84
N SER A 426 -16.66 -22.21 -21.27
CA SER A 426 -16.97 -22.02 -19.84
C SER A 426 -15.84 -22.47 -18.91
N GLN A 427 -14.60 -22.08 -19.24
CA GLN A 427 -13.38 -22.46 -18.53
C GLN A 427 -12.46 -21.25 -18.31
N PHE A 428 -11.54 -21.35 -17.35
CA PHE A 428 -10.37 -20.49 -17.32
C PHE A 428 -9.31 -21.01 -18.29
N LEU A 429 -8.50 -20.10 -18.83
CA LEU A 429 -7.25 -20.41 -19.53
C LEU A 429 -6.09 -19.83 -18.72
N LEU A 430 -5.19 -20.70 -18.26
CA LEU A 430 -3.90 -20.34 -17.69
C LEU A 430 -2.83 -20.58 -18.76
N ASP A 431 -2.14 -19.52 -19.17
CA ASP A 431 -1.08 -19.54 -20.19
C ASP A 431 -1.51 -20.20 -21.52
N GLY A 432 -2.83 -20.17 -21.81
CA GLY A 432 -3.45 -20.80 -22.98
C GLY A 432 -3.86 -22.27 -22.82
N ASP A 433 -3.77 -22.87 -21.62
CA ASP A 433 -4.30 -24.20 -21.29
C ASP A 433 -5.56 -24.13 -20.41
N PRO A 434 -6.56 -25.02 -20.61
CA PRO A 434 -7.71 -25.14 -19.73
C PRO A 434 -7.31 -25.35 -18.27
N PHE A 435 -7.86 -24.53 -17.38
CA PHE A 435 -7.49 -24.51 -15.96
C PHE A 435 -8.72 -24.52 -15.06
N THR A 436 -8.59 -25.22 -13.94
CA THR A 436 -9.55 -25.26 -12.83
C THR A 436 -8.72 -25.24 -11.55
N TYR A 437 -9.08 -24.40 -10.58
CA TYR A 437 -8.38 -24.35 -9.29
C TYR A 437 -9.14 -25.06 -8.18
N ILE A 438 -8.36 -25.70 -7.30
CA ILE A 438 -8.78 -26.02 -5.94
C ILE A 438 -7.89 -25.16 -5.06
N ALA A 439 -8.49 -24.12 -4.49
CA ALA A 439 -7.86 -23.11 -3.66
C ALA A 439 -8.22 -23.32 -2.18
N GLY A 440 -7.37 -22.79 -1.30
CA GLY A 440 -7.68 -22.67 0.12
C GLY A 440 -7.63 -21.22 0.59
N GLU A 441 -8.65 -20.78 1.32
CA GLU A 441 -8.62 -19.47 1.97
C GLU A 441 -7.69 -19.51 3.19
N ILE A 442 -6.79 -18.52 3.27
CA ILE A 442 -5.77 -18.39 4.30
C ILE A 442 -5.44 -16.90 4.53
N HIS A 443 -5.49 -16.45 5.77
CA HIS A 443 -5.35 -15.04 6.14
C HIS A 443 -3.96 -14.78 6.73
N TYR A 444 -3.06 -14.13 5.97
CA TYR A 444 -1.68 -13.84 6.42
C TYR A 444 -1.63 -13.02 7.71
N PHE A 445 -2.58 -12.10 7.88
CA PHE A 445 -2.76 -11.24 9.06
C PHE A 445 -3.28 -11.98 10.31
N ARG A 446 -3.62 -13.29 10.21
CA ARG A 446 -3.94 -14.18 11.34
C ARG A 446 -2.81 -15.17 11.67
N ILE A 447 -1.62 -15.00 11.07
CA ILE A 447 -0.51 -15.96 11.13
C ILE A 447 0.82 -15.19 11.25
N PRO A 448 1.67 -15.44 12.26
CA PRO A 448 3.00 -14.83 12.33
C PRO A 448 3.83 -15.15 11.08
N HIS A 449 4.51 -14.17 10.51
CA HIS A 449 5.08 -14.27 9.16
C HIS A 449 6.20 -15.31 8.99
N LEU A 450 6.82 -15.75 10.10
CA LEU A 450 7.78 -16.85 10.09
C LEU A 450 7.10 -18.22 9.87
N LYS A 451 5.80 -18.34 10.13
CA LYS A 451 4.99 -19.55 9.90
C LYS A 451 4.30 -19.61 8.54
N TRP A 452 4.24 -18.51 7.79
CA TRP A 452 3.55 -18.47 6.49
C TRP A 452 3.98 -19.62 5.56
N ASP A 453 5.29 -19.90 5.45
CA ASP A 453 5.83 -20.97 4.63
C ASP A 453 5.36 -22.37 5.07
N ASP A 454 5.30 -22.66 6.37
CA ASP A 454 4.76 -23.93 6.90
C ASP A 454 3.27 -24.08 6.56
N ARG A 455 2.46 -23.04 6.76
CA ARG A 455 1.02 -23.08 6.45
C ARG A 455 0.78 -23.27 4.96
N LEU A 456 1.54 -22.56 4.11
CA LEU A 456 1.47 -22.69 2.66
C LEU A 456 1.94 -24.06 2.17
N LYS A 457 2.97 -24.65 2.81
CA LYS A 457 3.36 -26.05 2.56
C LYS A 457 2.25 -27.04 2.90
N ARG A 458 1.53 -26.84 4.01
CA ARG A 458 0.38 -27.67 4.39
C ARG A 458 -0.78 -27.53 3.39
N VAL A 459 -1.04 -26.32 2.87
CA VAL A 459 -2.03 -26.10 1.80
C VAL A 459 -1.60 -26.78 0.49
N ARG A 460 -0.36 -26.60 0.02
CA ARG A 460 0.11 -27.32 -1.18
C ARG A 460 0.06 -28.84 -0.96
N ALA A 461 0.38 -29.31 0.24
CA ALA A 461 0.29 -30.72 0.59
C ALA A 461 -1.14 -31.28 0.56
N LEU A 462 -2.22 -30.48 0.74
CA LEU A 462 -3.59 -30.94 0.48
C LEU A 462 -3.81 -31.42 -0.96
N GLY A 463 -2.95 -31.02 -1.90
CA GLY A 463 -3.15 -31.17 -3.34
C GLY A 463 -3.80 -29.93 -3.98
N PHE A 464 -3.97 -28.85 -3.22
CA PHE A 464 -4.45 -27.56 -3.73
C PHE A 464 -3.40 -26.92 -4.65
N ASN A 465 -3.85 -26.10 -5.59
CA ASN A 465 -3.00 -25.42 -6.58
C ASN A 465 -3.07 -23.88 -6.50
N ALA A 466 -3.91 -23.34 -5.62
CA ALA A 466 -4.03 -21.91 -5.38
C ALA A 466 -4.37 -21.61 -3.91
N ILE A 467 -4.32 -20.32 -3.55
CA ILE A 467 -4.84 -19.77 -2.30
C ILE A 467 -5.75 -18.57 -2.56
N THR A 468 -6.70 -18.33 -1.66
CA THR A 468 -7.53 -17.12 -1.63
C THR A 468 -7.14 -16.27 -0.42
N VAL A 469 -6.94 -14.98 -0.63
CA VAL A 469 -6.34 -14.07 0.36
C VAL A 469 -7.03 -12.71 0.33
N PRO A 470 -7.72 -12.29 1.41
CA PRO A 470 -8.26 -10.94 1.54
C PRO A 470 -7.21 -9.95 2.06
N VAL A 471 -7.42 -8.66 1.82
CA VAL A 471 -6.51 -7.58 2.24
C VAL A 471 -7.24 -6.58 3.14
N PRO A 472 -7.12 -6.67 4.48
CA PRO A 472 -7.73 -5.71 5.41
C PRO A 472 -7.04 -4.34 5.35
N TRP A 473 -7.77 -3.31 4.90
CA TRP A 473 -7.25 -1.94 4.85
C TRP A 473 -6.87 -1.42 6.24
N ASN A 474 -7.71 -1.65 7.25
CA ASN A 474 -7.46 -1.19 8.62
C ASN A 474 -6.22 -1.81 9.29
N PHE A 475 -5.81 -3.02 8.90
CA PHE A 475 -4.55 -3.64 9.32
C PHE A 475 -3.33 -2.95 8.69
N HIS A 476 -3.45 -2.55 7.42
CA HIS A 476 -2.38 -1.85 6.72
C HIS A 476 -2.30 -0.36 7.09
N GLN A 477 -3.40 0.31 7.42
CA GLN A 477 -3.44 1.75 7.68
C GLN A 477 -4.18 2.07 9.00
N LEU A 478 -3.45 1.94 10.10
CA LEU A 478 -3.95 2.11 11.48
C LEU A 478 -4.55 3.51 11.73
N PHE A 479 -3.95 4.55 11.15
CA PHE A 479 -4.33 5.96 11.28
C PHE A 479 -4.39 6.65 9.90
N GLN A 480 -5.25 7.67 9.77
CA GLN A 480 -5.50 8.36 8.49
C GLN A 480 -4.27 9.07 7.89
N ASP A 481 -3.45 9.66 8.76
CA ASP A 481 -2.32 10.52 8.37
C ASP A 481 -1.03 9.73 8.07
N ASP A 482 -1.03 8.41 8.29
CA ASP A 482 0.14 7.52 8.18
C ASP A 482 0.21 6.76 6.84
N ASP A 483 1.43 6.52 6.38
CA ASP A 483 1.74 5.65 5.23
C ASP A 483 1.41 4.18 5.56
N PRO A 484 0.70 3.43 4.70
CA PRO A 484 0.34 2.04 5.01
C PRO A 484 1.54 1.10 5.18
N LEU A 485 1.43 0.18 6.13
CA LEU A 485 2.45 -0.81 6.52
C LEU A 485 2.60 -1.94 5.48
N TRP A 486 3.83 -2.37 5.20
CA TRP A 486 4.14 -3.44 4.24
C TRP A 486 5.31 -4.35 4.68
N SER A 487 5.55 -4.48 5.98
CA SER A 487 6.67 -5.22 6.56
C SER A 487 6.23 -6.11 7.72
N GLY A 488 7.07 -7.10 8.08
CA GLY A 488 6.72 -8.09 9.09
C GLY A 488 5.47 -8.87 8.70
N ASP A 489 4.49 -8.91 9.60
CA ASP A 489 3.19 -9.55 9.39
C ASP A 489 2.28 -8.79 8.39
N HIS A 490 2.65 -7.56 8.03
CA HIS A 490 1.97 -6.74 7.01
C HIS A 490 2.56 -6.94 5.59
N ASP A 491 3.58 -7.78 5.39
CA ASP A 491 4.21 -7.98 4.08
C ASP A 491 3.44 -8.93 3.15
N LEU A 492 2.30 -8.45 2.64
CA LEU A 492 1.47 -9.10 1.63
C LEU A 492 2.29 -9.57 0.41
N VAL A 493 3.31 -8.80 -0.01
CA VAL A 493 4.12 -9.10 -1.20
C VAL A 493 5.02 -10.31 -0.94
N LYS A 494 5.61 -10.42 0.25
CA LYS A 494 6.36 -11.60 0.71
C LYS A 494 5.44 -12.81 0.85
N PHE A 495 4.25 -12.66 1.45
CA PHE A 495 3.29 -13.76 1.57
C PHE A 495 2.94 -14.39 0.21
N ILE A 496 2.58 -13.55 -0.78
CA ILE A 496 2.25 -14.00 -2.14
C ILE A 496 3.47 -14.65 -2.83
N LYS A 497 4.68 -14.14 -2.61
CA LYS A 497 5.91 -14.76 -3.13
C LYS A 497 6.19 -16.11 -2.46
N THR A 498 5.96 -16.26 -1.16
CA THR A 498 6.09 -17.52 -0.42
C THR A 498 5.05 -18.56 -0.88
N ALA A 499 3.84 -18.13 -1.28
CA ALA A 499 2.87 -19.01 -1.90
C ALA A 499 3.36 -19.53 -3.26
N ASN A 500 3.88 -18.63 -4.11
CA ASN A 500 4.45 -18.97 -5.41
C ASN A 500 5.65 -19.93 -5.31
N THR A 501 6.56 -19.75 -4.34
CA THR A 501 7.68 -20.69 -4.12
C THR A 501 7.22 -22.07 -3.63
N ASN A 502 6.02 -22.16 -3.06
CA ASN A 502 5.37 -23.42 -2.70
C ASN A 502 4.46 -23.98 -3.81
N GLY A 503 4.50 -23.40 -5.02
CA GLY A 503 3.73 -23.87 -6.18
C GLY A 503 2.23 -23.59 -6.08
N LEU A 504 1.84 -22.51 -5.39
CA LEU A 504 0.47 -22.06 -5.25
C LEU A 504 0.26 -20.73 -5.98
N TYR A 505 -0.74 -20.70 -6.87
CA TYR A 505 -1.27 -19.46 -7.44
C TYR A 505 -2.07 -18.67 -6.40
N THR A 506 -2.42 -17.42 -6.71
CA THR A 506 -3.12 -16.54 -5.75
C THR A 506 -4.37 -15.90 -6.35
N ILE A 507 -5.43 -15.88 -5.56
CA ILE A 507 -6.68 -15.15 -5.77
C ILE A 507 -6.74 -14.08 -4.67
N LEU A 508 -6.82 -12.80 -5.03
CA LEU A 508 -6.83 -11.71 -4.05
C LEU A 508 -8.23 -11.13 -3.86
N ARG A 509 -8.59 -10.75 -2.64
CA ARG A 509 -9.81 -9.98 -2.33
C ARG A 509 -9.39 -8.61 -1.79
N VAL A 510 -9.41 -7.57 -2.64
CA VAL A 510 -8.74 -6.28 -2.34
C VAL A 510 -9.60 -5.27 -1.58
N GLY A 511 -10.84 -5.64 -1.26
CA GLY A 511 -11.75 -4.80 -0.49
C GLY A 511 -12.45 -3.72 -1.34
N PRO A 512 -12.68 -2.51 -0.80
CA PRO A 512 -12.17 -1.98 0.47
C PRO A 512 -12.73 -2.68 1.72
N TYR A 513 -13.92 -3.29 1.63
CA TYR A 513 -14.51 -4.14 2.65
C TYR A 513 -14.33 -5.63 2.29
N ILE A 514 -13.99 -6.46 3.28
CA ILE A 514 -13.64 -7.89 3.12
C ILE A 514 -14.44 -8.86 4.02
N SER A 515 -15.31 -8.38 4.93
CA SER A 515 -15.95 -9.19 5.97
C SER A 515 -14.93 -9.95 6.84
N ALA A 516 -14.71 -11.26 6.57
CA ALA A 516 -13.66 -12.10 7.14
C ALA A 516 -13.61 -12.14 8.69
N GLU A 517 -14.74 -11.89 9.35
CA GLU A 517 -14.89 -11.85 10.81
C GLU A 517 -13.87 -10.94 11.51
N TRP A 518 -13.49 -9.87 10.81
CA TRP A 518 -12.47 -8.91 11.18
C TRP A 518 -13.09 -7.57 11.55
N ASP A 519 -12.44 -6.75 12.39
CA ASP A 519 -12.99 -5.47 12.85
C ASP A 519 -13.49 -4.63 11.66
N ASN A 520 -14.77 -4.22 11.74
CA ASN A 520 -15.43 -3.35 10.76
C ASN A 520 -15.40 -3.89 9.31
N GLY A 521 -15.26 -5.21 9.16
CA GLY A 521 -15.08 -5.86 7.85
C GLY A 521 -13.81 -5.42 7.11
N GLY A 522 -12.79 -4.93 7.82
CA GLY A 522 -11.53 -4.42 7.26
C GLY A 522 -11.48 -2.92 6.99
N LEU A 523 -12.58 -2.17 7.21
CA LEU A 523 -12.64 -0.72 7.00
C LEU A 523 -12.01 0.04 8.20
N PRO A 524 -11.13 1.04 8.00
CA PRO A 524 -10.54 1.76 9.12
C PRO A 524 -11.54 2.56 9.96
N TRP A 525 -11.41 2.48 11.29
CA TRP A 525 -12.22 3.24 12.25
C TRP A 525 -12.19 4.75 11.99
N TRP A 526 -11.04 5.28 11.55
CA TRP A 526 -10.83 6.71 11.38
C TRP A 526 -11.68 7.33 10.26
N LEU A 527 -12.29 6.53 9.38
CA LEU A 527 -13.21 7.01 8.35
C LEU A 527 -14.36 7.85 8.92
N ILE A 528 -14.89 7.53 10.11
CA ILE A 528 -15.96 8.31 10.74
C ILE A 528 -15.54 9.76 11.09
N ARG A 529 -14.24 10.02 11.24
CA ARG A 529 -13.71 11.37 11.52
C ARG A 529 -13.85 12.29 10.30
N ASN A 530 -13.93 11.75 9.09
CA ASN A 530 -14.24 12.53 7.90
C ASN A 530 -15.77 12.72 7.79
N GLY A 531 -16.30 13.66 8.57
CA GLY A 531 -17.73 14.04 8.59
C GLY A 531 -18.30 14.65 7.30
N LYS A 532 -17.62 14.47 6.16
CA LYS A 532 -18.20 14.63 4.81
C LYS A 532 -18.72 13.32 4.24
N ILE A 533 -18.30 12.18 4.78
CA ILE A 533 -18.80 10.85 4.43
C ILE A 533 -20.18 10.70 5.04
N ASN A 534 -21.19 10.57 4.19
CA ASN A 534 -22.58 10.35 4.58
C ASN A 534 -22.92 8.85 4.48
N LYS A 535 -22.25 8.13 3.57
CA LYS A 535 -22.46 6.71 3.33
C LYS A 535 -21.16 5.95 3.08
N PHE A 536 -20.96 4.85 3.81
CA PHE A 536 -19.92 3.87 3.55
C PHE A 536 -20.40 2.85 2.51
N ARG A 537 -19.48 2.16 1.81
CA ARG A 537 -19.78 1.14 0.79
C ARG A 537 -20.79 1.62 -0.28
N SER A 538 -20.55 2.82 -0.81
CA SER A 538 -21.38 3.48 -1.83
C SER A 538 -20.59 4.55 -2.60
N SER A 539 -21.21 5.14 -3.63
CA SER A 539 -20.67 6.23 -4.48
C SER A 539 -20.59 7.60 -3.78
N ASP A 540 -20.58 7.63 -2.43
CA ASP A 540 -20.30 8.85 -1.68
C ASP A 540 -18.89 9.36 -2.01
N ALA A 541 -18.81 10.57 -2.55
CA ALA A 541 -17.57 11.13 -3.09
C ALA A 541 -16.47 11.37 -2.03
N ALA A 542 -16.83 11.46 -0.74
CA ALA A 542 -15.84 11.53 0.32
C ALA A 542 -15.32 10.12 0.68
N TYR A 543 -16.20 9.11 0.76
CA TYR A 543 -15.77 7.72 1.00
C TYR A 543 -14.91 7.19 -0.16
N MET A 544 -15.35 7.43 -1.40
CA MET A 544 -14.61 7.03 -2.60
C MET A 544 -13.27 7.77 -2.74
N ALA A 545 -13.11 8.97 -2.17
CA ALA A 545 -11.81 9.63 -2.10
C ALA A 545 -10.83 8.86 -1.20
N GLU A 546 -11.24 8.46 0.01
CA GLU A 546 -10.40 7.67 0.93
C GLU A 546 -10.05 6.30 0.32
N VAL A 547 -11.04 5.60 -0.27
CA VAL A 547 -10.83 4.32 -0.98
C VAL A 547 -9.87 4.47 -2.16
N THR A 548 -10.00 5.54 -2.94
CA THR A 548 -9.09 5.85 -4.06
C THR A 548 -7.67 6.12 -3.57
N GLN A 549 -7.50 6.73 -2.40
CA GLN A 549 -6.18 6.92 -1.79
C GLN A 549 -5.59 5.57 -1.36
N TRP A 550 -6.34 4.74 -0.62
CA TRP A 550 -5.91 3.38 -0.25
C TRP A 550 -5.48 2.53 -1.46
N PHE A 551 -6.29 2.52 -2.52
CA PHE A 551 -6.00 1.74 -3.72
C PHE A 551 -4.73 2.22 -4.46
N LYS A 552 -4.33 3.50 -4.35
CA LYS A 552 -3.03 3.98 -4.86
C LYS A 552 -1.83 3.42 -4.09
N HIS A 553 -1.98 3.00 -2.83
CA HIS A 553 -0.92 2.29 -2.10
C HIS A 553 -0.97 0.78 -2.37
N LEU A 554 -2.17 0.17 -2.41
CA LEU A 554 -2.34 -1.28 -2.58
C LEU A 554 -2.08 -1.77 -4.01
N LEU A 555 -2.72 -1.18 -5.02
CA LEU A 555 -2.71 -1.73 -6.38
C LEU A 555 -1.30 -1.77 -7.02
N PRO A 556 -0.40 -0.78 -6.82
CA PRO A 556 0.98 -0.88 -7.29
C PRO A 556 1.80 -2.02 -6.66
N LYS A 557 1.42 -2.54 -5.48
CA LYS A 557 2.03 -3.73 -4.88
C LYS A 557 1.57 -5.01 -5.58
N ILE A 558 0.34 -5.03 -6.06
CA ILE A 558 -0.30 -6.17 -6.75
C ILE A 558 0.10 -6.24 -8.23
N ALA A 559 0.24 -5.11 -8.92
CA ALA A 559 0.63 -5.04 -10.33
C ALA A 559 1.79 -5.97 -10.74
N PRO A 560 2.97 -5.98 -10.09
CA PRO A 560 4.08 -6.87 -10.45
C PRO A 560 3.86 -8.36 -10.08
N LEU A 561 2.75 -8.70 -9.42
CA LEU A 561 2.41 -10.07 -9.00
C LEU A 561 1.34 -10.72 -9.89
N LEU A 562 0.75 -9.98 -10.85
CA LEU A 562 -0.24 -10.50 -11.79
C LEU A 562 0.35 -11.56 -12.74
N ARG A 563 -0.46 -12.56 -13.12
CA ARG A 563 -0.05 -13.65 -14.05
C ARG A 563 0.52 -13.12 -15.36
N LYS A 564 -0.09 -12.06 -15.92
CA LYS A 564 0.40 -11.39 -17.14
C LYS A 564 1.81 -10.78 -17.02
N ASN A 565 2.20 -10.45 -15.80
CA ASN A 565 3.54 -9.95 -15.43
C ASN A 565 4.42 -11.09 -14.86
N ALA A 566 4.13 -12.34 -15.27
CA ALA A 566 4.76 -13.59 -14.84
C ALA A 566 4.63 -13.95 -13.34
N GLY A 567 3.82 -13.23 -12.56
CA GLY A 567 3.55 -13.53 -11.15
C GLY A 567 2.49 -14.63 -10.92
N PRO A 568 2.11 -14.87 -9.64
CA PRO A 568 1.14 -15.90 -9.25
C PRO A 568 -0.34 -15.42 -9.18
N VAL A 569 -0.62 -14.13 -9.19
CA VAL A 569 -1.99 -13.60 -8.98
C VAL A 569 -2.82 -13.77 -10.25
N LEU A 570 -3.88 -14.57 -10.17
CA LEU A 570 -4.73 -14.93 -11.30
C LEU A 570 -5.89 -13.96 -11.50
N MET A 571 -6.64 -13.67 -10.42
CA MET A 571 -7.87 -12.87 -10.46
C MET A 571 -8.09 -12.12 -9.14
N ILE A 572 -8.90 -11.04 -9.19
CA ILE A 572 -9.06 -10.06 -8.10
C ILE A 572 -10.54 -9.82 -7.79
N GLN A 573 -10.94 -9.97 -6.53
CA GLN A 573 -12.27 -9.64 -6.03
C GLN A 573 -12.34 -8.15 -5.69
N ILE A 574 -13.37 -7.47 -6.19
CA ILE A 574 -13.76 -6.13 -5.75
C ILE A 574 -14.99 -6.24 -4.82
N GLU A 575 -15.00 -5.48 -3.72
CA GLU A 575 -16.02 -5.58 -2.66
C GLU A 575 -16.18 -7.01 -2.12
N HIS A 576 -17.19 -7.27 -1.27
CA HIS A 576 -17.55 -8.62 -0.83
C HIS A 576 -18.98 -8.71 -0.29
N LEU A 577 -19.75 -9.68 -0.78
CA LEU A 577 -21.16 -9.91 -0.39
C LEU A 577 -22.01 -8.63 -0.50
N TYR A 578 -21.75 -7.79 -1.50
CA TYR A 578 -22.37 -6.48 -1.62
C TYR A 578 -23.89 -6.58 -1.81
N GLY A 579 -24.37 -7.68 -2.38
CA GLY A 579 -25.78 -8.01 -2.46
C GLY A 579 -26.50 -8.19 -1.12
N LEU A 580 -25.79 -8.65 -0.07
CA LEU A 580 -26.36 -8.76 1.28
C LEU A 580 -26.61 -7.39 1.92
N LEU A 581 -25.85 -6.35 1.52
CA LEU A 581 -25.98 -5.01 2.07
C LEU A 581 -27.28 -4.31 1.64
N GLY A 582 -27.92 -4.76 0.55
CA GLY A 582 -29.21 -4.26 0.07
C GLY A 582 -29.24 -2.84 -0.51
N ILE A 583 -28.17 -2.05 -0.34
CA ILE A 583 -28.04 -0.68 -0.88
C ILE A 583 -28.09 -0.66 -2.42
N CYS A 584 -27.53 -1.69 -3.06
CA CYS A 584 -27.59 -1.89 -4.52
C CYS A 584 -26.98 -0.74 -5.36
N ASP A 585 -26.00 0.00 -4.81
CA ASP A 585 -25.30 1.06 -5.55
C ASP A 585 -24.34 0.44 -6.57
N GLN A 586 -24.80 0.37 -7.82
CA GLN A 586 -24.04 -0.15 -8.95
C GLN A 586 -22.99 0.83 -9.48
N LEU A 587 -23.08 2.13 -9.16
CA LEU A 587 -22.02 3.09 -9.52
C LEU A 587 -20.80 2.86 -8.66
N TYR A 588 -20.98 2.64 -7.35
CA TYR A 588 -19.90 2.22 -6.44
C TYR A 588 -19.14 0.98 -6.95
N MET A 589 -19.85 -0.08 -7.32
CA MET A 589 -19.24 -1.30 -7.85
C MET A 589 -18.48 -1.06 -9.16
N LEU A 590 -19.01 -0.19 -10.03
CA LEU A 590 -18.37 0.20 -11.28
C LEU A 590 -17.11 1.06 -11.05
N ASP A 591 -17.16 2.02 -10.13
CA ASP A 591 -16.03 2.87 -9.79
C ASP A 591 -14.89 2.08 -9.14
N LEU A 592 -15.20 1.09 -8.30
CA LEU A 592 -14.20 0.12 -7.80
C LEU A 592 -13.56 -0.68 -8.96
N ALA A 593 -14.37 -1.19 -9.90
CA ALA A 593 -13.86 -1.93 -11.05
C ALA A 593 -12.95 -1.05 -11.93
N ASN A 594 -13.37 0.19 -12.20
CA ASN A 594 -12.61 1.18 -12.96
C ASN A 594 -11.28 1.52 -12.28
N LEU A 595 -11.28 1.83 -10.98
CA LEU A 595 -10.05 2.11 -10.22
C LEU A 595 -9.05 0.95 -10.29
N VAL A 596 -9.52 -0.30 -10.22
CA VAL A 596 -8.65 -1.48 -10.35
C VAL A 596 -8.14 -1.64 -11.79
N TRP A 597 -9.00 -1.47 -12.80
CA TRP A 597 -8.59 -1.54 -14.21
C TRP A 597 -7.63 -0.41 -14.63
N GLU A 598 -7.76 0.81 -14.11
CA GLU A 598 -6.84 1.91 -14.37
C GLU A 598 -5.41 1.61 -13.90
N HIS A 599 -5.25 0.97 -12.74
CA HIS A 599 -3.94 0.65 -12.18
C HIS A 599 -3.38 -0.68 -12.68
N LEU A 600 -4.24 -1.67 -12.95
CA LEU A 600 -3.84 -3.05 -13.24
C LEU A 600 -4.06 -3.48 -14.69
N GLY A 601 -4.82 -2.74 -15.49
CA GLY A 601 -5.16 -3.00 -16.89
C GLY A 601 -6.40 -3.89 -17.09
N ASN A 602 -7.18 -3.57 -18.11
CA ASN A 602 -8.50 -4.17 -18.43
C ASN A 602 -8.47 -5.69 -18.75
N ASP A 603 -7.29 -6.30 -18.87
CA ASP A 603 -7.09 -7.72 -19.12
C ASP A 603 -6.91 -8.55 -17.82
N VAL A 604 -6.92 -7.92 -16.64
CA VAL A 604 -7.03 -8.65 -15.36
C VAL A 604 -8.46 -9.18 -15.17
N VAL A 605 -8.58 -10.45 -14.76
CA VAL A 605 -9.87 -11.03 -14.41
C VAL A 605 -10.33 -10.45 -13.07
N LEU A 606 -11.29 -9.53 -13.11
CA LEU A 606 -12.03 -9.10 -11.92
C LEU A 606 -13.21 -10.06 -11.65
N PHE A 607 -13.56 -10.21 -10.38
CA PHE A 607 -14.73 -10.97 -9.96
C PHE A 607 -15.45 -10.32 -8.76
N THR A 608 -16.69 -10.75 -8.54
CA THR A 608 -17.52 -10.42 -7.36
C THR A 608 -18.04 -11.72 -6.74
N THR A 609 -18.34 -11.69 -5.44
CA THR A 609 -18.77 -12.86 -4.65
C THR A 609 -19.99 -12.50 -3.84
N ASP A 610 -21.09 -13.23 -4.07
CA ASP A 610 -22.37 -13.12 -3.35
C ASP A 610 -22.95 -14.51 -3.07
N ALA A 611 -23.85 -14.62 -2.09
CA ALA A 611 -24.60 -15.85 -1.87
C ALA A 611 -25.57 -16.12 -3.07
N PRO A 612 -25.76 -17.38 -3.50
CA PRO A 612 -26.50 -17.77 -4.70
C PRO A 612 -28.03 -17.62 -4.53
N VAL A 613 -28.47 -16.37 -4.42
CA VAL A 613 -29.87 -15.94 -4.34
C VAL A 613 -30.05 -14.79 -5.32
N VAL A 614 -31.13 -14.83 -6.11
CA VAL A 614 -31.41 -13.85 -7.19
C VAL A 614 -31.34 -12.40 -6.71
N GLN A 615 -31.78 -12.12 -5.47
CA GLN A 615 -31.77 -10.77 -4.89
C GLN A 615 -30.35 -10.25 -4.64
N PHE A 616 -29.46 -11.05 -4.05
CA PHE A 616 -28.11 -10.62 -3.70
C PHE A 616 -27.25 -10.50 -4.96
N MET A 617 -27.28 -11.53 -5.81
CA MET A 617 -26.59 -11.54 -7.11
C MET A 617 -26.98 -10.34 -8.00
N ARG A 618 -28.24 -9.87 -7.96
CA ARG A 618 -28.68 -8.66 -8.69
C ARG A 618 -28.03 -7.36 -8.25
N CYS A 619 -27.54 -7.28 -7.02
CA CYS A 619 -26.97 -6.05 -6.46
C CYS A 619 -25.45 -6.08 -6.33
N GLY A 620 -24.84 -7.25 -6.12
CA GLY A 620 -23.39 -7.41 -6.00
C GLY A 620 -22.63 -7.85 -7.26
N THR A 621 -23.32 -8.24 -8.33
CA THR A 621 -22.66 -8.48 -9.65
C THR A 621 -22.60 -7.23 -10.52
N LEU A 622 -21.69 -7.19 -11.49
CA LEU A 622 -21.47 -6.06 -12.41
C LEU A 622 -21.18 -6.59 -13.84
N PRO A 623 -21.65 -5.95 -14.92
CA PRO A 623 -21.32 -6.36 -16.30
C PRO A 623 -19.82 -6.43 -16.57
N ASN A 624 -19.40 -7.46 -17.32
CA ASN A 624 -17.99 -7.78 -17.67
C ASN A 624 -17.06 -8.13 -16.49
N VAL A 625 -17.55 -8.11 -15.26
CA VAL A 625 -16.87 -8.68 -14.08
C VAL A 625 -17.44 -10.09 -13.84
N LEU A 626 -16.60 -11.07 -13.49
CA LEU A 626 -17.05 -12.45 -13.30
C LEU A 626 -17.94 -12.55 -12.06
N PRO A 627 -19.23 -12.94 -12.17
CA PRO A 627 -20.04 -13.27 -11.00
C PRO A 627 -19.60 -14.63 -10.47
N THR A 628 -19.34 -14.72 -9.17
CA THR A 628 -18.97 -15.96 -8.46
C THR A 628 -19.79 -16.09 -7.18
N ILE A 629 -19.84 -17.28 -6.60
CA ILE A 629 -20.77 -17.57 -5.50
C ILE A 629 -20.09 -18.08 -4.23
N GLU A 630 -20.68 -17.73 -3.10
CA GLU A 630 -20.43 -18.33 -1.79
C GLU A 630 -21.38 -19.52 -1.58
N ILE A 631 -20.86 -20.71 -1.28
CA ILE A 631 -21.66 -21.93 -1.05
C ILE A 631 -21.33 -22.59 0.28
N THR A 632 -22.26 -23.37 0.83
CA THR A 632 -22.10 -24.15 2.06
C THR A 632 -22.27 -25.65 1.80
N PRO A 633 -21.77 -26.54 2.68
CA PRO A 633 -21.96 -27.99 2.54
C PRO A 633 -23.45 -28.36 2.57
N THR A 634 -23.87 -29.21 1.63
CA THR A 634 -25.27 -29.64 1.49
C THR A 634 -25.36 -31.14 1.17
N ASN A 635 -26.40 -31.78 1.70
CA ASN A 635 -26.79 -33.16 1.41
C ASN A 635 -28.09 -33.24 0.59
N VAL A 636 -28.55 -32.12 0.03
CA VAL A 636 -29.78 -32.03 -0.77
C VAL A 636 -29.43 -32.06 -2.26
N ASP A 637 -29.76 -33.15 -2.94
CA ASP A 637 -29.47 -33.38 -4.36
C ASP A 637 -29.96 -32.23 -5.25
N GLY A 638 -29.20 -31.91 -6.31
CA GLY A 638 -29.51 -30.82 -7.25
C GLY A 638 -29.23 -29.40 -6.73
N THR A 639 -28.92 -29.22 -5.44
CA THR A 639 -28.68 -27.89 -4.86
C THR A 639 -27.44 -27.21 -5.44
N VAL A 640 -26.35 -27.95 -5.60
CA VAL A 640 -25.08 -27.44 -6.12
C VAL A 640 -25.19 -27.07 -7.60
N GLU A 641 -25.89 -27.91 -8.37
CA GLU A 641 -26.28 -27.68 -9.75
C GLU A 641 -27.11 -26.40 -9.89
N ASN A 642 -28.13 -26.23 -9.04
CA ASN A 642 -29.00 -25.04 -9.05
C ASN A 642 -28.22 -23.76 -8.72
N TRP A 643 -27.29 -23.79 -7.77
CA TRP A 643 -26.43 -22.65 -7.45
C TRP A 643 -25.53 -22.25 -8.63
N PHE A 644 -24.88 -23.20 -9.30
CA PHE A 644 -24.04 -22.89 -10.48
C PHE A 644 -24.84 -22.53 -11.73
N ASN A 645 -26.05 -23.07 -11.89
CA ASN A 645 -26.99 -22.65 -12.93
C ASN A 645 -27.43 -21.19 -12.72
N LEU A 646 -27.67 -20.79 -11.46
CA LEU A 646 -27.96 -19.40 -11.11
C LEU A 646 -26.76 -18.47 -11.37
N GLN A 647 -25.53 -18.86 -10.98
CA GLN A 647 -24.31 -18.10 -11.29
C GLN A 647 -24.19 -17.83 -12.81
N LYS A 648 -24.37 -18.86 -13.63
CA LYS A 648 -24.30 -18.78 -15.10
C LYS A 648 -25.44 -17.98 -15.74
N ALA A 649 -26.54 -17.74 -15.02
CA ALA A 649 -27.61 -16.85 -15.48
C ALA A 649 -27.24 -15.36 -15.40
N PHE A 650 -26.26 -14.98 -14.56
CA PHE A 650 -25.75 -13.59 -14.49
C PHE A 650 -24.63 -13.31 -15.50
N MET A 651 -23.94 -14.34 -15.99
CA MET A 651 -22.96 -14.20 -17.08
C MET A 651 -22.94 -15.45 -17.96
N GLN A 652 -23.49 -15.34 -19.17
CA GLN A 652 -23.52 -16.45 -20.12
C GLN A 652 -22.10 -16.92 -20.47
N GLY A 653 -21.87 -18.22 -20.35
CA GLY A 653 -20.56 -18.83 -20.61
C GLY A 653 -19.53 -18.65 -19.48
N ALA A 654 -19.91 -18.13 -18.32
CA ALA A 654 -18.97 -18.06 -17.18
C ALA A 654 -18.53 -19.47 -16.71
N PRO A 655 -17.26 -19.66 -16.33
CA PRO A 655 -16.85 -20.84 -15.58
C PRO A 655 -17.61 -20.92 -14.24
N ALA A 656 -17.92 -22.14 -13.80
CA ALA A 656 -18.51 -22.34 -12.47
C ALA A 656 -17.45 -22.02 -11.39
N VAL A 657 -17.81 -21.20 -10.41
CA VAL A 657 -16.87 -20.74 -9.37
C VAL A 657 -17.54 -20.62 -8.00
N ALA A 658 -17.12 -21.47 -7.08
CA ALA A 658 -17.31 -21.32 -5.65
C ALA A 658 -16.10 -20.57 -5.07
N SER A 659 -16.15 -19.24 -5.12
CA SER A 659 -15.08 -18.34 -4.65
C SER A 659 -14.97 -18.30 -3.13
N GLN A 660 -16.05 -18.69 -2.44
CA GLN A 660 -15.99 -19.29 -1.12
C GLN A 660 -16.83 -20.56 -1.07
N PHE A 661 -16.29 -21.59 -0.44
CA PHE A 661 -17.00 -22.75 0.06
C PHE A 661 -16.83 -22.75 1.58
N VAL A 662 -17.84 -22.24 2.30
CA VAL A 662 -17.80 -22.02 3.75
C VAL A 662 -18.06 -23.34 4.46
N ILE A 663 -16.98 -24.08 4.76
CA ILE A 663 -17.05 -25.50 5.16
C ILE A 663 -17.41 -25.73 6.62
N ASN A 664 -17.24 -24.74 7.49
CA ASN A 664 -17.56 -24.75 8.92
C ASN A 664 -17.68 -23.31 9.44
N PRO A 665 -18.50 -23.06 10.49
CA PRO A 665 -18.64 -21.73 11.09
C PRO A 665 -17.54 -21.41 12.11
N TYR A 666 -17.15 -20.14 12.13
CA TYR A 666 -16.34 -19.51 13.17
C TYR A 666 -17.04 -19.54 14.55
N LYS A 667 -16.33 -19.15 15.61
CA LYS A 667 -16.84 -19.10 16.98
C LYS A 667 -17.03 -17.67 17.47
N MET A 668 -17.94 -17.49 18.42
CA MET A 668 -18.28 -16.20 19.03
C MET A 668 -18.43 -16.41 20.53
N TRP A 669 -18.07 -15.39 21.33
CA TRP A 669 -18.18 -15.46 22.77
C TRP A 669 -19.65 -15.63 23.21
N GLY A 670 -19.91 -16.54 24.14
CA GLY A 670 -21.26 -16.86 24.63
C GLY A 670 -22.15 -17.60 23.63
N ARG A 671 -21.61 -18.01 22.47
CA ARG A 671 -22.31 -18.88 21.51
C ARG A 671 -21.69 -20.26 21.55
N ASN A 672 -22.45 -21.22 22.06
CA ASN A 672 -22.16 -22.61 21.77
C ASN A 672 -22.42 -22.86 20.28
N VAL A 673 -21.39 -23.32 19.55
CA VAL A 673 -21.45 -23.63 18.12
C VAL A 673 -20.85 -25.02 17.91
N THR A 674 -21.58 -26.03 18.41
CA THR A 674 -21.38 -27.45 18.12
C THR A 674 -21.53 -27.78 16.63
N ASP A 675 -22.20 -26.92 15.87
CA ASP A 675 -22.49 -27.09 14.45
C ASP A 675 -21.20 -27.05 13.62
N ARG A 676 -20.62 -28.23 13.40
CA ARG A 676 -19.70 -28.51 12.30
C ARG A 676 -20.42 -29.34 11.26
N TYR A 677 -20.14 -29.10 9.98
CA TYR A 677 -20.62 -30.00 8.95
C TYR A 677 -19.87 -31.33 9.04
N ALA A 678 -20.56 -32.45 8.79
CA ALA A 678 -19.92 -33.75 8.72
C ALA A 678 -18.97 -33.78 7.51
N ASN A 679 -17.76 -34.30 7.70
CA ASN A 679 -16.72 -34.32 6.66
C ASN A 679 -17.22 -34.92 5.33
N SER A 680 -18.04 -35.97 5.41
CA SER A 680 -18.68 -36.61 4.26
C SER A 680 -19.52 -35.65 3.41
N VAL A 681 -20.25 -34.71 4.04
CA VAL A 681 -21.07 -33.69 3.35
C VAL A 681 -20.19 -32.61 2.73
N ILE A 682 -19.12 -32.19 3.41
CA ILE A 682 -18.11 -31.25 2.87
C ILE A 682 -17.48 -31.85 1.60
N ILE A 683 -16.99 -33.09 1.69
CA ILE A 683 -16.36 -33.80 0.58
C ILE A 683 -17.36 -34.09 -0.55
N GLN A 684 -18.61 -34.46 -0.26
CA GLN A 684 -19.60 -34.71 -1.31
C GLN A 684 -20.00 -33.42 -2.04
N THR A 685 -20.16 -32.31 -1.34
CA THR A 685 -20.43 -30.99 -1.95
C THR A 685 -19.28 -30.59 -2.89
N ALA A 686 -18.03 -30.75 -2.43
CA ALA A 686 -16.84 -30.46 -3.25
C ALA A 686 -16.71 -31.40 -4.46
N LYS A 687 -17.03 -32.70 -4.32
CA LYS A 687 -17.09 -33.66 -5.43
C LYS A 687 -18.11 -33.25 -6.49
N THR A 688 -19.34 -32.91 -6.08
CA THR A 688 -20.39 -32.47 -7.01
C THR A 688 -19.97 -31.18 -7.73
N ALA A 689 -19.45 -30.19 -7.00
CA ALA A 689 -18.97 -28.94 -7.60
C ALA A 689 -17.84 -29.18 -8.62
N PHE A 690 -16.83 -30.00 -8.27
CA PHE A 690 -15.72 -30.31 -9.18
C PHE A 690 -16.19 -31.12 -10.41
N ALA A 691 -17.16 -32.02 -10.26
CA ALA A 691 -17.76 -32.76 -11.37
C ALA A 691 -18.51 -31.85 -12.37
N LEU A 692 -18.98 -30.69 -11.92
CA LEU A 692 -19.56 -29.63 -12.77
C LEU A 692 -18.48 -28.71 -13.40
N ASN A 693 -17.20 -29.11 -13.31
CA ASN A 693 -16.00 -28.33 -13.66
C ASN A 693 -15.95 -26.96 -12.95
N ALA A 694 -16.42 -26.89 -11.70
CA ALA A 694 -16.29 -25.68 -10.90
C ALA A 694 -14.87 -25.56 -10.31
N SER A 695 -14.36 -24.32 -10.27
CA SER A 695 -13.23 -23.98 -9.40
C SER A 695 -13.73 -23.64 -8.00
N ILE A 696 -13.00 -24.03 -6.96
CA ILE A 696 -13.48 -24.04 -5.56
C ILE A 696 -12.42 -23.44 -4.63
N SER A 697 -12.83 -22.59 -3.68
CA SER A 697 -11.98 -22.04 -2.60
C SER A 697 -12.51 -22.46 -1.23
N PHE A 698 -11.77 -23.29 -0.49
CA PHE A 698 -12.19 -23.78 0.82
C PHE A 698 -12.01 -22.71 1.92
N HIS A 699 -13.11 -22.18 2.46
CA HIS A 699 -13.17 -21.17 3.52
C HIS A 699 -13.59 -21.81 4.86
N MET A 700 -12.77 -21.88 5.91
CA MET A 700 -11.32 -21.63 5.94
C MET A 700 -10.54 -22.91 5.66
N THR A 701 -9.38 -22.81 4.99
CA THR A 701 -8.42 -23.91 4.91
C THR A 701 -7.42 -23.85 6.05
N HIS A 702 -7.02 -22.64 6.44
CA HIS A 702 -6.34 -22.34 7.70
C HIS A 702 -6.84 -21.00 8.23
N GLY A 703 -7.53 -21.01 9.37
CA GLY A 703 -8.05 -19.78 9.97
C GLY A 703 -7.00 -18.96 10.73
N GLY A 704 -6.19 -19.63 11.57
CA GLY A 704 -5.19 -18.97 12.43
C GLY A 704 -5.83 -18.30 13.66
N THR A 705 -5.19 -17.23 14.14
CA THR A 705 -5.58 -16.49 15.35
C THR A 705 -5.84 -15.02 15.02
N THR A 706 -6.95 -14.47 15.50
CA THR A 706 -7.21 -13.04 15.52
C THR A 706 -6.56 -12.42 16.76
N PHE A 707 -5.25 -12.17 16.67
CA PHE A 707 -4.46 -11.54 17.73
C PHE A 707 -4.95 -10.12 18.05
N GLY A 708 -4.61 -9.62 19.23
CA GLY A 708 -5.00 -8.28 19.67
C GLY A 708 -6.50 -8.04 19.65
N PHE A 709 -6.91 -6.96 18.98
CA PHE A 709 -8.29 -6.48 18.91
C PHE A 709 -8.95 -6.61 17.54
N TRP A 710 -8.32 -7.31 16.62
CA TRP A 710 -8.74 -7.37 15.22
C TRP A 710 -10.02 -8.17 14.94
N ASN A 711 -10.68 -8.69 15.98
CA ASN A 711 -11.91 -9.45 15.84
C ASN A 711 -13.08 -8.56 15.44
N GLY A 712 -13.91 -9.04 14.51
CA GLY A 712 -15.22 -8.44 14.28
C GLY A 712 -16.24 -8.90 15.32
N ALA A 713 -17.49 -8.48 15.12
CA ALA A 713 -18.66 -8.98 15.85
C ALA A 713 -19.82 -9.32 14.90
N VAL A 714 -20.77 -10.12 15.39
CA VAL A 714 -22.15 -10.21 14.88
C VAL A 714 -23.04 -9.87 16.07
N GLU A 715 -23.60 -8.66 16.13
CA GLU A 715 -24.33 -8.22 17.33
C GLU A 715 -25.46 -9.21 17.71
N PRO A 716 -25.61 -9.59 18.99
CA PRO A 716 -24.89 -9.09 20.19
C PRO A 716 -23.70 -9.97 20.65
N TYR A 717 -22.86 -10.49 19.74
CA TYR A 717 -21.76 -11.39 20.07
C TYR A 717 -20.44 -11.04 19.34
N PRO A 718 -19.34 -10.75 20.07
CA PRO A 718 -18.01 -10.62 19.46
C PRO A 718 -17.44 -11.98 19.04
N VAL A 719 -16.67 -11.99 17.95
CA VAL A 719 -15.95 -13.18 17.46
C VAL A 719 -14.81 -13.54 18.42
N THR A 720 -14.49 -14.84 18.55
CA THR A 720 -13.39 -15.32 19.41
C THR A 720 -12.01 -14.90 18.88
N THR A 721 -11.00 -14.82 19.76
CA THR A 721 -9.61 -14.59 19.35
C THR A 721 -9.07 -15.78 18.55
N SER A 722 -9.40 -17.02 18.92
CA SER A 722 -9.17 -18.16 18.03
C SER A 722 -10.09 -18.08 16.82
N TYR A 723 -9.52 -18.25 15.62
CA TYR A 723 -10.26 -18.35 14.37
C TYR A 723 -10.07 -19.72 13.71
N ASP A 724 -9.75 -20.76 14.51
CA ASP A 724 -9.58 -22.16 14.06
C ASP A 724 -10.68 -22.62 13.09
N SER A 725 -11.93 -22.27 13.40
CA SER A 725 -13.12 -22.48 12.56
C SER A 725 -13.34 -23.94 12.13
N PHE A 726 -12.78 -24.92 12.84
CA PHE A 726 -12.72 -26.32 12.43
C PHE A 726 -12.18 -26.50 10.99
N ALA A 727 -11.20 -25.66 10.60
CA ALA A 727 -10.49 -25.76 9.34
C ALA A 727 -9.66 -27.07 9.27
N PRO A 728 -9.31 -27.59 8.07
CA PRO A 728 -8.44 -28.76 7.95
C PRO A 728 -7.02 -28.52 8.51
N ILE A 729 -6.55 -27.27 8.51
CA ILE A 729 -5.32 -26.86 9.20
C ILE A 729 -5.72 -26.00 10.41
N SER A 730 -5.54 -26.54 11.61
CA SER A 730 -5.95 -25.89 12.87
C SER A 730 -5.22 -24.57 13.13
N GLU A 731 -5.66 -23.81 14.12
CA GLU A 731 -5.02 -22.57 14.60
C GLU A 731 -3.49 -22.68 14.75
N SER A 732 -2.99 -23.74 15.40
CA SER A 732 -1.56 -23.98 15.59
C SER A 732 -0.83 -24.60 14.39
N GLY A 733 -1.56 -24.93 13.31
CA GLY A 733 -1.01 -25.52 12.08
C GLY A 733 -1.11 -27.05 12.00
N ASP A 734 -1.74 -27.72 12.96
CA ASP A 734 -1.90 -29.18 12.92
C ASP A 734 -2.93 -29.60 11.86
N VAL A 735 -2.74 -30.81 11.32
CA VAL A 735 -3.69 -31.43 10.39
C VAL A 735 -4.66 -32.35 11.15
N ASN A 736 -5.92 -32.41 10.71
CA ASN A 736 -6.98 -33.21 11.32
C ASN A 736 -7.65 -34.19 10.33
N GLU A 737 -8.72 -34.86 10.75
CA GLU A 737 -9.44 -35.83 9.90
C GLU A 737 -9.95 -35.22 8.59
N LEU A 738 -10.46 -33.98 8.63
CA LEU A 738 -10.97 -33.30 7.44
C LEU A 738 -9.85 -33.01 6.42
N TYR A 739 -8.64 -32.73 6.89
CA TYR A 739 -7.44 -32.61 6.05
C TYR A 739 -7.10 -33.93 5.34
N ILE A 740 -7.25 -35.06 6.02
CA ILE A 740 -7.03 -36.39 5.45
C ILE A 740 -8.13 -36.75 4.45
N ASP A 741 -9.40 -36.46 4.76
CA ASP A 741 -10.53 -36.69 3.87
C ASP A 741 -10.44 -35.87 2.56
N ILE A 742 -10.06 -34.59 2.65
CA ILE A 742 -9.83 -33.72 1.48
C ILE A 742 -8.71 -34.29 0.60
N ARG A 743 -7.61 -34.75 1.20
CA ARG A 743 -6.51 -35.41 0.46
C ARG A 743 -6.91 -36.73 -0.16
N GLY A 744 -7.69 -37.54 0.53
CA GLY A 744 -8.23 -38.80 0.01
C GLY A 744 -9.13 -38.57 -1.21
N TRP A 745 -9.95 -37.52 -1.18
CA TRP A 745 -10.69 -37.07 -2.36
C TRP A 745 -9.76 -36.60 -3.48
N ILE A 746 -8.80 -35.71 -3.23
CA ILE A 746 -7.95 -35.17 -4.32
C ILE A 746 -7.06 -36.25 -4.95
N LEU A 747 -6.59 -37.23 -4.17
CA LEU A 747 -5.92 -38.44 -4.70
C LEU A 747 -6.81 -39.28 -5.63
N SER A 748 -8.13 -39.19 -5.50
CA SER A 748 -9.08 -39.91 -6.35
C SER A 748 -9.44 -39.18 -7.66
N ILE A 749 -9.00 -37.93 -7.84
CA ILE A 749 -9.29 -37.14 -9.06
C ILE A 749 -8.37 -37.61 -10.22
N PRO A 750 -8.91 -38.21 -11.30
CA PRO A 750 -8.09 -38.72 -12.40
C PRO A 750 -7.34 -37.59 -13.13
N GLY A 751 -6.03 -37.74 -13.27
CA GLY A 751 -5.19 -36.79 -14.02
C GLY A 751 -4.98 -35.43 -13.35
N TRP A 752 -5.30 -35.27 -12.06
CA TRP A 752 -5.05 -34.02 -11.35
C TRP A 752 -3.55 -33.66 -11.33
N ALA A 753 -3.20 -32.53 -11.96
CA ALA A 753 -1.80 -32.14 -12.17
C ALA A 753 -1.05 -31.71 -10.89
N TYR A 754 -1.75 -31.55 -9.77
CA TYR A 754 -1.21 -31.01 -8.51
C TYR A 754 -1.40 -32.00 -7.34
N PRO A 755 -0.98 -33.28 -7.45
CA PRO A 755 -1.29 -34.31 -6.46
C PRO A 755 -0.79 -33.96 -5.04
N PRO A 756 -1.44 -34.48 -3.98
CA PRO A 756 -1.05 -34.22 -2.59
C PRO A 756 0.39 -34.68 -2.28
N THR A 757 1.23 -33.77 -1.81
CA THR A 757 2.62 -34.06 -1.40
C THR A 757 2.67 -34.55 0.06
N PRO A 758 3.83 -35.03 0.58
CA PRO A 758 3.95 -35.39 2.00
C PRO A 758 3.59 -34.23 2.93
N VAL A 759 2.92 -34.52 4.05
CA VAL A 759 2.55 -33.52 5.06
C VAL A 759 3.82 -33.06 5.81
N PRO A 760 4.06 -31.74 6.00
CA PRO A 760 5.07 -31.26 6.92
C PRO A 760 4.85 -31.79 8.35
N ALA A 761 5.92 -32.16 9.05
CA ALA A 761 5.84 -32.52 10.47
C ALA A 761 5.25 -31.35 11.28
N ASN A 762 4.44 -31.61 12.31
CA ASN A 762 3.87 -30.55 13.14
C ASN A 762 4.97 -29.79 13.90
N LEU A 763 4.78 -28.48 14.06
CA LEU A 763 5.71 -27.64 14.81
C LEU A 763 5.73 -28.06 16.28
N PRO A 764 6.88 -27.97 16.97
CA PRO A 764 7.00 -28.41 18.36
C PRO A 764 6.08 -27.58 19.25
N ARG A 765 5.31 -28.27 20.10
CA ARG A 765 4.51 -27.66 21.17
C ARG A 765 4.92 -28.17 22.55
N THR A 766 4.77 -27.32 23.55
CA THR A 766 5.05 -27.64 24.95
C THR A 766 4.00 -27.06 25.90
N ALA A 767 3.88 -27.67 27.07
CA ALA A 767 3.21 -27.09 28.23
C ALA A 767 4.31 -26.54 29.15
N TYR A 768 4.48 -25.22 29.19
CA TYR A 768 5.47 -24.59 30.07
C TYR A 768 5.07 -24.71 31.56
N PRO A 769 6.02 -24.60 32.50
CA PRO A 769 5.70 -24.58 33.92
C PRO A 769 4.71 -23.47 34.27
N THR A 770 3.81 -23.73 35.23
CA THR A 770 2.87 -22.74 35.76
C THR A 770 3.62 -21.55 36.36
N VAL A 771 3.28 -20.34 35.92
CA VAL A 771 3.86 -19.10 36.43
C VAL A 771 2.95 -18.54 37.52
N GLN A 772 3.54 -18.20 38.67
CA GLN A 772 2.85 -17.41 39.70
C GLN A 772 2.80 -15.95 39.24
N LEU A 773 1.62 -15.35 39.28
CA LEU A 773 1.40 -13.94 39.01
C LEU A 773 1.12 -13.19 40.32
N THR A 774 1.70 -12.00 40.44
CA THR A 774 1.37 -11.02 41.48
C THR A 774 0.48 -9.92 40.92
N VAL A 775 -0.36 -9.30 41.75
CA VAL A 775 -1.04 -8.05 41.36
C VAL A 775 0.00 -6.95 41.20
N PHE A 776 -0.05 -6.26 40.07
CA PHE A 776 0.74 -5.06 39.79
C PHE A 776 0.01 -3.82 40.33
N ASP A 777 -1.21 -3.58 39.86
CA ASP A 777 -2.13 -2.58 40.39
C ASP A 777 -3.59 -2.93 40.04
N THR A 778 -4.56 -2.16 40.53
CA THR A 778 -5.93 -2.18 39.97
C THR A 778 -5.91 -1.73 38.51
N ILE A 779 -6.89 -2.13 37.70
CA ILE A 779 -6.88 -1.76 36.26
C ILE A 779 -6.99 -0.23 36.06
N SER A 780 -7.76 0.46 36.92
CA SER A 780 -7.85 1.93 36.93
C SER A 780 -6.56 2.59 37.45
N GLY A 781 -5.95 2.03 38.50
CA GLY A 781 -4.66 2.48 39.03
C GLY A 781 -3.51 2.34 38.03
N PHE A 782 -3.48 1.24 37.26
CA PHE A 782 -2.54 1.04 36.16
C PHE A 782 -2.72 2.11 35.07
N ILE A 783 -3.95 2.34 34.59
CA ILE A 783 -4.24 3.31 33.53
C ILE A 783 -3.86 4.73 33.99
N LEU A 784 -4.17 5.11 35.23
CA LEU A 784 -3.75 6.42 35.77
C LEU A 784 -2.22 6.50 35.94
N GLY A 785 -1.58 5.41 36.38
CA GLY A 785 -0.13 5.34 36.63
C GLY A 785 0.73 5.51 35.37
N VAL A 786 0.26 5.06 34.20
CA VAL A 786 0.96 5.27 32.92
C VAL A 786 0.80 6.67 32.33
N ASN A 787 0.01 7.55 32.94
CA ASN A 787 -0.25 8.95 32.51
C ASN A 787 -0.62 9.04 31.00
N PRO A 788 -1.82 8.58 30.61
CA PRO A 788 -2.22 8.42 29.21
C PRO A 788 -2.49 9.77 28.52
N GLU A 789 -2.52 9.77 27.19
CA GLU A 789 -3.00 10.96 26.46
C GLU A 789 -4.51 11.11 26.66
N CYS A 790 -4.92 12.29 27.13
CA CYS A 790 -6.28 12.61 27.54
C CYS A 790 -6.79 13.89 26.87
N TRP A 791 -8.08 13.93 26.53
CA TRP A 791 -8.77 15.12 26.03
C TRP A 791 -9.87 15.55 26.99
N ALA A 792 -9.73 16.75 27.54
CA ALA A 792 -10.75 17.39 28.36
C ALA A 792 -11.91 17.96 27.51
N THR A 793 -13.15 17.75 27.96
CA THR A 793 -14.39 18.31 27.39
C THR A 793 -15.36 18.69 28.51
N LYS A 794 -16.04 19.84 28.38
CA LYS A 794 -16.95 20.32 29.44
C LYS A 794 -18.25 19.52 29.51
N GLU A 795 -18.87 19.24 28.38
CA GLU A 795 -20.27 18.76 28.34
C GLU A 795 -20.35 17.23 28.28
N THR A 796 -19.91 16.60 27.19
CA THR A 796 -19.92 15.15 27.01
C THR A 796 -18.51 14.54 27.00
N PRO A 797 -18.37 13.24 27.28
CA PRO A 797 -17.16 12.49 26.92
C PRO A 797 -16.98 12.46 25.39
N ARG A 798 -15.80 12.07 24.92
CA ARG A 798 -15.51 11.86 23.49
C ARG A 798 -15.60 10.39 23.11
N THR A 799 -16.11 10.09 21.92
CA THR A 799 -15.97 8.73 21.35
C THR A 799 -14.49 8.42 21.10
N ALA A 800 -14.15 7.13 21.05
CA ALA A 800 -12.84 6.58 20.77
C ALA A 800 -12.15 7.30 19.58
N GLU A 801 -12.91 7.51 18.51
CA GLU A 801 -12.40 8.09 17.27
C GLU A 801 -12.07 9.59 17.39
N TYR A 802 -12.64 10.30 18.37
CA TYR A 802 -12.34 11.71 18.70
C TYR A 802 -11.28 11.88 19.79
N ILE A 803 -10.81 10.79 20.41
CA ILE A 803 -9.52 10.70 21.13
C ILE A 803 -8.41 10.06 20.29
N ARG A 804 -8.69 9.74 19.02
CA ARG A 804 -7.74 9.14 18.05
C ARG A 804 -7.27 7.72 18.37
N ASP A 805 -7.92 7.01 19.29
CA ASP A 805 -7.68 5.59 19.51
C ASP A 805 -8.92 4.80 19.11
N GLY A 806 -8.79 3.90 18.15
CA GLY A 806 -9.91 3.21 17.51
C GLY A 806 -10.21 1.83 18.09
N TYR A 807 -9.37 1.29 18.97
CA TYR A 807 -9.39 -0.13 19.35
C TYR A 807 -9.34 -0.30 20.87
N GLY A 808 -9.56 -1.53 21.32
CA GLY A 808 -9.31 -1.90 22.72
C GLY A 808 -10.26 -1.28 23.73
N TYR A 809 -9.82 -0.21 24.36
CA TYR A 809 -10.47 0.39 25.53
C TYR A 809 -10.33 1.92 25.50
N VAL A 810 -11.37 2.61 25.95
CA VAL A 810 -11.32 4.05 26.24
C VAL A 810 -11.52 4.27 27.73
N TYR A 811 -10.63 5.03 28.35
CA TYR A 811 -10.77 5.43 29.75
C TYR A 811 -11.47 6.78 29.84
N TYR A 812 -12.49 6.88 30.68
CA TYR A 812 -13.22 8.11 30.99
C TYR A 812 -13.11 8.43 32.47
N ASN A 813 -12.95 9.71 32.79
CA ASN A 813 -13.07 10.23 34.15
C ASN A 813 -13.83 11.56 34.13
N THR A 814 -14.59 11.86 35.19
CA THR A 814 -15.08 13.21 35.47
C THR A 814 -14.29 13.81 36.63
N VAL A 815 -13.20 14.50 36.31
CA VAL A 815 -12.41 15.22 37.30
C VAL A 815 -13.02 16.59 37.50
N SER A 816 -13.80 16.76 38.57
CA SER A 816 -14.28 18.09 38.96
C SER A 816 -13.10 18.94 39.47
N HIS A 817 -12.45 19.66 38.54
CA HIS A 817 -11.40 20.62 38.85
C HIS A 817 -11.98 21.76 39.71
N CYS A 818 -12.02 21.53 41.02
CA CYS A 818 -12.52 22.40 42.06
C CYS A 818 -14.02 22.79 41.94
N LYS A 819 -14.97 21.87 42.24
CA LYS A 819 -16.04 22.14 43.24
C LYS A 819 -17.08 21.05 43.54
N SER A 820 -17.38 20.08 42.68
CA SER A 820 -18.49 19.14 42.96
C SER A 820 -18.04 17.91 43.75
N ILE A 821 -18.70 17.68 44.88
CA ILE A 821 -18.88 16.33 45.45
C ILE A 821 -19.83 15.61 44.50
N ILE A 822 -19.44 14.44 43.99
CA ILE A 822 -20.38 13.56 43.29
C ILE A 822 -21.19 12.83 44.37
N GLU A 823 -22.50 13.10 44.44
CA GLU A 823 -23.42 12.35 45.29
C GLU A 823 -23.71 10.99 44.63
N CYS A 824 -23.38 9.91 45.33
CA CYS A 824 -23.61 8.54 44.87
C CYS A 824 -25.10 8.24 44.65
N GLY A 825 -25.39 7.47 43.61
CA GLY A 825 -26.74 7.12 43.22
C GLY A 825 -26.78 6.33 41.93
N GLN A 826 -27.93 6.33 41.27
CA GLN A 826 -28.07 5.70 39.96
C GLN A 826 -27.26 6.46 38.91
N LEU A 827 -26.19 5.82 38.41
CA LEU A 827 -25.49 6.18 37.20
C LEU A 827 -26.29 5.68 35.98
N TYR A 828 -26.39 6.50 34.95
CA TYR A 828 -27.07 6.18 33.69
C TYR A 828 -26.24 6.65 32.49
N ILE A 829 -25.94 5.72 31.58
CA ILE A 829 -25.17 5.94 30.34
C ILE A 829 -26.08 5.61 29.15
N PRO A 830 -26.91 6.54 28.65
CA PRO A 830 -27.93 6.27 27.63
C PRO A 830 -27.43 5.49 26.41
N THR A 831 -26.24 5.87 25.91
CA THR A 831 -25.63 5.28 24.71
C THR A 831 -24.12 5.16 24.88
N PHE A 832 -23.62 3.92 24.82
CA PHE A 832 -22.20 3.58 24.78
C PHE A 832 -22.00 2.35 23.87
N SER A 833 -20.76 2.05 23.49
CA SER A 833 -20.42 0.85 22.74
C SER A 833 -18.97 0.41 23.04
N ASP A 834 -18.69 -0.78 23.57
CA ASP A 834 -19.57 -1.96 23.69
C ASP A 834 -19.82 -2.41 25.14
N ASN A 835 -18.79 -2.56 25.99
CA ASN A 835 -18.94 -2.88 27.42
C ASN A 835 -18.34 -1.77 28.27
N ALA A 836 -18.92 -1.40 29.41
CA ALA A 836 -18.41 -0.34 30.29
C ALA A 836 -18.21 -0.82 31.73
N TYR A 837 -16.97 -0.74 32.22
CA TYR A 837 -16.56 -1.11 33.56
C TYR A 837 -16.48 0.15 34.43
N VAL A 838 -17.31 0.22 35.48
CA VAL A 838 -17.52 1.42 36.31
C VAL A 838 -16.74 1.29 37.62
N PHE A 839 -16.03 2.35 37.99
CA PHE A 839 -15.25 2.46 39.23
C PHE A 839 -15.55 3.78 39.94
N LEU A 840 -15.43 3.78 41.27
CA LEU A 840 -15.53 4.96 42.12
C LEU A 840 -14.28 5.02 43.02
N ASN A 841 -13.48 6.08 42.87
CA ASN A 841 -12.20 6.22 43.56
C ASN A 841 -11.30 4.99 43.35
N GLN A 842 -11.23 4.46 42.12
CA GLN A 842 -10.55 3.23 41.72
C GLN A 842 -11.15 1.91 42.26
N ASN A 843 -12.23 1.95 43.05
CA ASN A 843 -12.94 0.75 43.52
C ASN A 843 -13.99 0.32 42.49
N PHE A 844 -13.98 -0.94 42.08
CA PHE A 844 -14.92 -1.44 41.07
C PHE A 844 -16.37 -1.48 41.61
N VAL A 845 -17.30 -0.94 40.82
CA VAL A 845 -18.73 -0.91 41.11
C VAL A 845 -19.48 -1.99 40.33
N GLY A 846 -19.13 -2.21 39.06
CA GLY A 846 -19.72 -3.24 38.22
C GLY A 846 -19.57 -2.99 36.72
N ALA A 847 -20.19 -3.84 35.91
CA ALA A 847 -20.13 -3.82 34.45
C ALA A 847 -21.50 -3.57 33.79
N LEU A 848 -21.48 -2.78 32.73
CA LEU A 848 -22.61 -2.48 31.85
C LEU A 848 -22.32 -3.02 30.44
N TYR A 849 -23.33 -3.55 29.75
CA TYR A 849 -23.21 -4.17 28.43
C TYR A 849 -24.20 -3.51 27.46
N LYS A 850 -23.69 -2.93 26.36
CA LYS A 850 -24.51 -2.36 25.26
C LYS A 850 -25.51 -3.40 24.78
N GLN A 851 -25.02 -4.59 24.45
CA GLN A 851 -25.82 -5.78 24.25
C GLN A 851 -24.89 -7.01 24.26
N PHE A 852 -25.14 -7.97 25.14
CA PHE A 852 -24.47 -9.27 25.10
C PHE A 852 -25.45 -10.41 25.42
N ASN A 853 -25.64 -11.35 24.49
CA ASN A 853 -26.71 -12.34 24.57
C ASN A 853 -28.09 -11.67 24.78
N SER A 854 -28.76 -11.92 25.93
CA SER A 854 -29.99 -11.27 26.37
C SER A 854 -29.76 -10.15 27.40
N ILE A 855 -28.51 -9.87 27.76
CA ILE A 855 -28.11 -8.84 28.71
C ILE A 855 -28.02 -7.49 27.97
N HIS A 856 -28.76 -6.52 28.47
CA HIS A 856 -28.66 -5.11 28.10
C HIS A 856 -28.86 -4.31 29.39
N ASN A 857 -27.86 -3.55 29.81
CA ASN A 857 -27.95 -2.66 30.96
C ASN A 857 -27.13 -1.39 30.74
N ASN A 858 -27.76 -0.26 31.02
CA ASN A 858 -27.19 1.08 30.90
C ASN A 858 -27.31 1.89 32.21
N THR A 859 -27.78 1.27 33.28
CA THR A 859 -27.85 1.82 34.64
C THR A 859 -27.16 0.94 35.66
N ILE A 860 -26.52 1.57 36.66
CA ILE A 860 -25.96 0.90 37.85
C ILE A 860 -26.02 1.85 39.05
N ASP A 861 -26.35 1.32 40.24
CA ASP A 861 -26.41 2.12 41.46
C ASP A 861 -25.00 2.20 42.09
N VAL A 862 -24.37 3.36 41.98
CA VAL A 862 -23.05 3.67 42.53
C VAL A 862 -23.18 3.99 44.01
N GLN A 863 -22.30 3.43 44.85
CA GLN A 863 -22.33 3.53 46.31
C GLN A 863 -20.92 3.73 46.87
N GLY A 864 -20.81 4.19 48.12
CA GLY A 864 -19.52 4.38 48.80
C GLY A 864 -18.81 5.71 48.54
N CYS A 865 -19.54 6.73 48.08
CA CYS A 865 -19.01 8.09 47.97
C CYS A 865 -18.58 8.63 49.34
N LEU A 866 -17.47 9.34 49.34
CA LEU A 866 -16.89 10.00 50.50
C LEU A 866 -17.47 11.42 50.64
N ASP A 867 -17.44 11.99 51.85
CA ASP A 867 -17.85 13.39 52.15
C ASP A 867 -16.86 14.45 51.62
N GLN A 868 -16.23 14.18 50.47
CA GLN A 868 -15.18 14.98 49.84
C GLN A 868 -15.25 14.80 48.31
N PHE A 869 -14.19 15.16 47.58
CA PHE A 869 -14.10 14.85 46.15
C PHE A 869 -14.13 13.33 45.92
N ASN A 870 -14.98 12.91 44.98
CA ASN A 870 -15.04 11.54 44.47
C ASN A 870 -14.67 11.58 42.98
N SER A 871 -13.88 10.60 42.55
CA SER A 871 -13.52 10.34 41.15
C SER A 871 -14.40 9.21 40.64
N LEU A 872 -14.97 9.36 39.44
CA LEU A 872 -15.82 8.36 38.79
C LEU A 872 -15.13 7.96 37.49
N GLU A 873 -14.55 6.76 37.48
CA GLU A 873 -13.85 6.22 36.32
C GLU A 873 -14.75 5.24 35.56
N ILE A 874 -14.77 5.32 34.24
CA ILE A 874 -15.53 4.39 33.37
C ILE A 874 -14.60 3.92 32.25
N ILE A 875 -14.28 2.63 32.20
CA ILE A 875 -13.46 2.05 31.13
C ILE A 875 -14.39 1.36 30.13
N VAL A 876 -14.49 1.87 28.90
CA VAL A 876 -15.33 1.26 27.85
C VAL A 876 -14.47 0.39 26.94
N GLU A 877 -14.74 -0.92 26.94
CA GLU A 877 -14.19 -1.85 25.95
C GLU A 877 -14.89 -1.70 24.59
N ILE A 878 -14.07 -1.64 23.55
CA ILE A 878 -14.44 -1.86 22.16
C ILE A 878 -14.29 -3.35 21.90
N THR A 879 -15.39 -4.11 21.87
CA THR A 879 -15.34 -5.58 21.72
C THR A 879 -15.00 -6.05 20.31
N GLY A 880 -15.20 -5.19 19.31
CA GLY A 880 -14.98 -5.44 17.89
C GLY A 880 -16.16 -4.96 17.06
N ARG A 881 -15.92 -4.20 15.99
CA ARG A 881 -17.00 -3.61 15.18
C ARG A 881 -17.71 -4.69 14.35
N PRO A 882 -19.04 -4.56 14.12
CA PRO A 882 -19.81 -5.50 13.31
C PRO A 882 -19.20 -5.68 11.91
N HIS A 883 -18.98 -6.92 11.49
CA HIS A 883 -18.30 -7.23 10.23
C HIS A 883 -19.24 -7.60 9.10
N ASN A 884 -20.52 -7.90 9.39
CA ASN A 884 -21.49 -8.51 8.48
C ASN A 884 -22.68 -7.61 8.12
N TYR A 885 -22.71 -6.37 8.61
CA TYR A 885 -23.78 -5.40 8.39
C TYR A 885 -23.23 -4.12 7.74
N TYR A 886 -24.07 -3.07 7.67
CA TYR A 886 -23.60 -1.74 7.32
C TYR A 886 -22.64 -1.21 8.41
N PRO A 887 -21.52 -0.55 8.07
CA PRO A 887 -20.49 -0.18 9.05
C PRO A 887 -20.99 0.72 10.19
N ASP A 888 -20.96 0.19 11.42
CA ASP A 888 -21.10 0.95 12.66
C ASP A 888 -19.70 1.22 13.23
N MET A 889 -19.26 2.48 13.12
CA MET A 889 -17.88 2.85 13.41
C MET A 889 -17.65 3.47 14.79
N SER A 890 -18.67 4.00 15.47
CA SER A 890 -18.52 4.87 16.65
C SER A 890 -18.41 4.08 17.96
N ARG A 891 -17.37 4.30 18.78
CA ARG A 891 -17.13 3.50 20.00
C ARG A 891 -16.79 4.36 21.23
N GLY A 892 -16.91 3.79 22.43
CA GLY A 892 -16.89 4.55 23.69
C GLY A 892 -18.27 5.09 24.08
N ILE A 893 -18.32 6.15 24.89
CA ILE A 893 -19.58 6.83 25.29
C ILE A 893 -19.97 7.85 24.22
N GLN A 894 -21.25 7.85 23.83
CA GLN A 894 -21.76 8.59 22.66
C GLN A 894 -22.67 9.79 23.02
N GLY A 895 -22.73 10.21 24.28
CA GLY A 895 -23.57 11.32 24.73
C GLY A 895 -23.40 11.69 26.20
N ASN A 896 -24.37 12.42 26.75
CA ASN A 896 -24.42 12.78 28.18
C ASN A 896 -24.45 11.53 29.07
N VAL A 897 -23.81 11.61 30.24
CA VAL A 897 -23.90 10.64 31.32
C VAL A 897 -24.57 11.32 32.51
N TYR A 898 -25.36 10.56 33.30
CA TYR A 898 -26.16 11.11 34.39
C TYR A 898 -25.92 10.38 35.71
N MET A 899 -25.89 11.12 36.82
CA MET A 899 -25.93 10.59 38.18
C MET A 899 -27.17 11.17 38.88
N HIS A 900 -28.09 10.34 39.38
CA HIS A 900 -29.37 10.80 39.94
C HIS A 900 -30.17 11.74 38.99
N ASN A 901 -30.11 11.50 37.67
CA ASN A 901 -30.64 12.36 36.59
C ASN A 901 -29.97 13.75 36.44
N ILE A 902 -28.91 14.04 37.20
CA ILE A 902 -28.06 15.22 37.01
C ILE A 902 -27.00 14.89 35.96
N THR A 903 -26.88 15.71 34.91
CA THR A 903 -25.82 15.56 33.90
C THR A 903 -24.44 15.71 34.52
N LEU A 904 -23.54 14.77 34.27
CA LEU A 904 -22.14 14.86 34.67
C LEU A 904 -21.35 15.65 33.60
N GLU A 905 -20.60 16.66 34.05
CA GLU A 905 -19.75 17.54 33.23
C GLU A 905 -18.25 17.31 33.53
N ASN A 906 -17.38 17.97 32.76
CA ASN A 906 -15.92 18.03 32.93
C ASN A 906 -15.27 16.64 32.79
N TRP A 907 -15.41 16.08 31.60
CA TRP A 907 -14.88 14.79 31.21
C TRP A 907 -13.43 14.89 30.73
N GLU A 908 -12.61 13.95 31.18
CA GLU A 908 -11.38 13.55 30.52
C GLU A 908 -11.64 12.22 29.82
N SER A 909 -11.30 12.13 28.53
CA SER A 909 -11.40 10.90 27.72
C SER A 909 -10.00 10.54 27.24
N CYS A 910 -9.51 9.33 27.50
CA CYS A 910 -8.10 8.96 27.38
C CYS A 910 -7.84 7.62 26.67
N VAL A 911 -6.68 7.53 26.03
CA VAL A 911 -6.11 6.30 25.44
C VAL A 911 -5.83 5.25 26.52
N VAL A 912 -5.99 3.97 26.21
CA VAL A 912 -5.63 2.86 27.12
C VAL A 912 -4.53 2.00 26.49
N PRO A 913 -3.25 2.24 26.81
CA PRO A 913 -2.12 1.62 26.11
C PRO A 913 -1.82 0.20 26.63
N ILE A 914 -2.60 -0.79 26.21
CA ILE A 914 -2.34 -2.22 26.48
C ILE A 914 -1.51 -2.87 25.33
N ASP A 915 -1.52 -2.26 24.13
CA ASP A 915 -1.32 -3.00 22.86
C ASP A 915 -0.73 -2.17 21.72
N THR A 916 -0.93 -0.86 21.71
CA THR A 916 -0.64 0.04 20.58
C THR A 916 0.87 0.31 20.36
N TYR A 917 1.71 -0.59 20.85
CA TYR A 917 3.16 -0.56 20.68
C TYR A 917 3.57 -1.22 19.37
N GLU A 918 3.95 -0.44 18.37
CA GLU A 918 4.66 -0.99 17.22
C GLU A 918 5.97 -1.69 17.67
N VAL A 919 6.25 -2.82 17.03
CA VAL A 919 7.50 -3.58 17.19
C VAL A 919 8.74 -2.75 16.81
N SER A 920 8.56 -1.62 16.11
CA SER A 920 9.59 -0.67 15.72
C SER A 920 10.33 0.02 16.89
N MET A 921 9.77 0.03 18.11
CA MET A 921 10.33 0.72 19.27
C MET A 921 10.85 -0.19 20.40
N VAL A 922 10.94 -1.51 20.18
CA VAL A 922 11.08 -2.51 21.26
C VAL A 922 12.45 -2.48 21.97
N GLU A 923 13.57 -2.23 21.27
CA GLU A 923 14.92 -2.30 21.88
C GLU A 923 15.21 -1.17 22.89
N GLU A 924 14.73 0.07 22.67
CA GLU A 924 15.00 1.19 23.59
C GLU A 924 14.02 1.30 24.77
N ASN A 925 12.87 0.63 24.71
CA ASN A 925 11.78 0.83 25.68
C ASN A 925 11.47 -0.38 26.55
N TYR A 926 11.86 -1.61 26.18
CA TYR A 926 11.70 -2.77 27.06
C TYR A 926 12.46 -2.58 28.39
N GLU A 927 13.71 -2.10 28.36
CA GLU A 927 14.46 -1.79 29.58
C GLU A 927 13.84 -0.65 30.42
N LYS A 928 13.14 0.32 29.79
CA LYS A 928 12.47 1.42 30.50
C LYS A 928 11.19 0.94 31.16
N LEU A 929 10.41 0.11 30.46
CA LEU A 929 9.23 -0.54 31.01
C LEU A 929 9.61 -1.47 32.17
N GLN A 930 10.66 -2.30 31.98
CA GLN A 930 11.18 -3.16 33.04
C GLN A 930 11.70 -2.35 34.23
N ARG A 931 12.50 -1.29 34.02
CA ARG A 931 12.93 -0.40 35.12
C ARG A 931 11.76 0.28 35.81
N HIS A 932 10.77 0.78 35.07
CA HIS A 932 9.58 1.38 35.65
C HIS A 932 8.77 0.37 36.49
N ILE A 933 8.66 -0.87 36.04
CA ILE A 933 8.06 -1.99 36.80
C ILE A 933 8.87 -2.31 38.06
N GLU A 934 10.19 -2.37 37.97
CA GLU A 934 11.10 -2.65 39.10
C GLU A 934 11.15 -1.49 40.12
N GLU A 935 11.05 -0.25 39.67
CA GLU A 935 11.06 0.98 40.47
C GLU A 935 9.71 1.29 41.13
N ASN A 936 8.58 0.93 40.50
CA ASN A 936 7.23 1.27 40.97
C ASN A 936 6.44 0.05 41.51
N MET A 937 7.06 -1.13 41.63
CA MET A 937 6.47 -2.28 42.34
C MET A 937 6.34 -2.01 43.85
N ASP A 938 5.23 -1.39 44.26
CA ASP A 938 4.89 -1.27 45.67
C ASP A 938 4.46 -2.63 46.27
N LEU A 939 5.44 -3.30 46.90
CA LEU A 939 5.29 -4.55 47.64
C LEU A 939 4.36 -4.47 48.88
N GLN A 940 3.74 -3.31 49.15
CA GLN A 940 2.62 -3.13 50.07
C GLN A 940 1.27 -3.31 49.36
N LYS A 941 1.07 -2.71 48.17
CA LYS A 941 -0.16 -2.84 47.37
C LYS A 941 -0.50 -4.31 47.07
N SER A 942 0.51 -5.08 46.63
CA SER A 942 0.34 -6.47 46.19
C SER A 942 -0.12 -7.44 47.31
N LYS A 943 -0.13 -7.02 48.58
CA LYS A 943 -0.60 -7.81 49.74
C LYS A 943 -2.06 -7.54 50.13
N SER A 944 -2.67 -6.51 49.55
CA SER A 944 -4.01 -6.02 49.92
C SER A 944 -5.06 -6.24 48.82
N ALA A 945 -4.65 -6.73 47.64
CA ALA A 945 -5.51 -6.84 46.48
C ALA A 945 -6.45 -8.05 46.56
N VAL A 946 -7.76 -7.79 46.60
CA VAL A 946 -8.79 -8.83 46.52
C VAL A 946 -8.94 -9.27 45.07
N THR A 947 -8.71 -10.57 44.79
CA THR A 947 -8.64 -11.10 43.41
C THR A 947 -9.97 -11.13 42.66
N THR A 948 -11.06 -10.69 43.29
CA THR A 948 -12.37 -10.43 42.66
C THR A 948 -12.41 -9.10 41.91
N ASN A 949 -11.44 -8.21 42.10
CA ASN A 949 -11.49 -6.85 41.55
C ASN A 949 -10.65 -6.75 40.26
N PRO A 950 -11.14 -6.02 39.23
CA PRO A 950 -10.40 -5.74 38.00
C PRO A 950 -9.00 -5.17 38.24
N SER A 951 -7.99 -5.89 37.77
CA SER A 951 -6.58 -5.70 38.15
C SER A 951 -5.63 -6.11 37.01
N VAL A 952 -4.44 -5.52 37.02
CA VAL A 952 -3.31 -6.00 36.20
C VAL A 952 -2.49 -6.98 37.02
N PHE A 953 -2.25 -8.17 36.47
CA PHE A 953 -1.41 -9.20 37.09
C PHE A 953 -0.16 -9.42 36.24
N ILE A 954 0.99 -9.58 36.89
CA ILE A 954 2.32 -9.63 36.27
C ILE A 954 3.08 -10.88 36.71
N GLY A 955 3.86 -11.48 35.81
CA GLY A 955 4.73 -12.60 36.13
C GLY A 955 5.71 -12.97 35.02
N ASN A 956 6.64 -13.87 35.32
CA ASN A 956 7.81 -14.16 34.47
C ASN A 956 7.91 -15.66 34.15
N LEU A 957 7.86 -16.02 32.86
CA LEU A 957 8.12 -17.37 32.36
C LEU A 957 9.60 -17.51 31.96
N HIS A 958 10.33 -18.41 32.63
CA HIS A 958 11.71 -18.72 32.25
C HIS A 958 11.81 -19.91 31.29
N ILE A 959 12.39 -19.70 30.10
CA ILE A 959 12.60 -20.70 29.05
C ILE A 959 14.10 -20.97 28.89
N SER A 960 14.54 -22.19 29.19
CA SER A 960 15.96 -22.58 29.16
C SER A 960 16.47 -23.01 27.77
N GLY A 961 15.59 -23.53 26.92
CA GLY A 961 15.88 -24.02 25.57
C GLY A 961 15.51 -23.01 24.47
N ALA A 962 15.33 -23.49 23.24
CA ALA A 962 14.62 -22.74 22.22
C ALA A 962 13.10 -22.74 22.54
N PRO A 963 12.37 -21.64 22.27
CA PRO A 963 10.93 -21.61 22.47
C PRO A 963 10.20 -22.56 21.50
N ALA A 964 9.13 -23.16 22.00
CA ALA A 964 8.16 -23.96 21.27
C ALA A 964 6.76 -23.35 21.42
N ASP A 965 5.84 -23.69 20.51
CA ASP A 965 4.46 -23.19 20.54
C ASP A 965 3.74 -23.69 21.80
N THR A 966 2.80 -22.90 22.31
CA THR A 966 2.02 -23.26 23.49
C THR A 966 0.62 -22.66 23.44
N PHE A 967 -0.22 -23.07 24.38
CA PHE A 967 -1.52 -22.48 24.63
C PHE A 967 -1.55 -21.98 26.07
N LEU A 968 -2.04 -20.76 26.27
CA LEU A 968 -2.25 -20.18 27.60
C LEU A 968 -3.66 -20.53 28.06
N ASP A 969 -3.78 -21.31 29.13
CA ASP A 969 -5.05 -21.76 29.73
C ASP A 969 -5.62 -20.66 30.63
N THR A 970 -6.76 -20.10 30.21
CA THR A 970 -7.43 -18.99 30.89
C THR A 970 -8.57 -19.45 31.81
N ARG A 971 -8.78 -20.77 31.97
CA ARG A 971 -9.87 -21.29 32.83
C ARG A 971 -9.68 -20.86 34.29
N GLY A 972 -10.75 -20.32 34.86
CA GLY A 972 -10.75 -19.75 36.21
C GLY A 972 -10.34 -18.28 36.28
N TRP A 973 -10.01 -17.65 35.16
CA TRP A 973 -10.04 -16.19 35.01
C TRP A 973 -11.48 -15.72 34.65
N GLY A 974 -11.70 -14.40 34.62
CA GLY A 974 -12.97 -13.81 34.20
C GLY A 974 -12.93 -13.44 32.72
N LYS A 975 -12.62 -12.17 32.44
CA LYS A 975 -12.55 -11.59 31.10
C LYS A 975 -11.42 -10.58 31.00
N GLY A 976 -10.69 -10.59 29.90
CA GLY A 976 -9.59 -9.65 29.74
C GLY A 976 -8.74 -9.83 28.50
N VAL A 977 -7.52 -9.32 28.60
CA VAL A 977 -6.46 -9.37 27.58
C VAL A 977 -5.20 -9.94 28.20
N VAL A 978 -4.37 -10.63 27.40
CA VAL A 978 -3.03 -11.01 27.82
C VAL A 978 -1.98 -10.49 26.84
N THR A 979 -0.93 -9.88 27.37
CA THR A 979 0.30 -9.60 26.62
C THR A 979 1.43 -10.51 27.09
N ILE A 980 2.30 -10.92 26.16
CA ILE A 980 3.55 -11.62 26.46
C ILE A 980 4.68 -10.93 25.68
N ASN A 981 5.74 -10.49 26.36
CA ASN A 981 6.83 -9.71 25.76
C ASN A 981 6.36 -8.50 24.93
N GLN A 982 5.28 -7.83 25.35
CA GLN A 982 4.54 -6.76 24.64
C GLN A 982 3.68 -7.20 23.44
N TYR A 983 3.73 -8.45 22.99
CA TYR A 983 2.78 -8.96 22.01
C TYR A 983 1.41 -9.18 22.66
N ASN A 984 0.36 -8.49 22.21
CA ASN A 984 -1.01 -8.77 22.62
C ASN A 984 -1.49 -10.08 21.96
N ILE A 985 -1.67 -11.12 22.79
CA ILE A 985 -2.07 -12.46 22.38
C ILE A 985 -3.56 -12.51 21.98
N GLY A 986 -4.35 -11.57 22.49
CA GLY A 986 -5.78 -11.39 22.22
C GLY A 986 -6.64 -11.40 23.49
N ARG A 987 -7.96 -11.45 23.28
CA ARG A 987 -8.97 -11.40 24.34
C ARG A 987 -9.28 -12.80 24.87
N TYR A 988 -9.58 -12.89 26.16
CA TYR A 988 -10.20 -14.07 26.77
C TYR A 988 -11.52 -13.70 27.47
N TRP A 989 -12.48 -14.63 27.48
CA TRP A 989 -13.71 -14.55 28.29
C TRP A 989 -14.02 -15.94 28.86
N ALA A 990 -13.19 -16.37 29.81
CA ALA A 990 -13.17 -17.74 30.31
C ALA A 990 -14.41 -18.10 31.14
N SER A 991 -15.07 -17.09 31.73
CA SER A 991 -16.38 -17.21 32.40
C SER A 991 -17.54 -17.52 31.44
N VAL A 992 -17.33 -17.43 30.12
CA VAL A 992 -18.39 -17.42 29.10
C VAL A 992 -18.13 -18.38 27.94
N GLY A 993 -16.88 -18.57 27.51
CA GLY A 993 -16.51 -19.51 26.45
C GLY A 993 -17.05 -19.16 25.04
N PRO A 994 -16.90 -20.05 24.04
CA PRO A 994 -16.37 -21.40 24.16
C PRO A 994 -14.83 -21.48 24.20
N GLN A 995 -14.08 -20.45 23.79
CA GLN A 995 -12.62 -20.49 23.82
C GLN A 995 -12.08 -20.41 25.27
N GLN A 996 -11.27 -21.38 25.68
CA GLN A 996 -10.69 -21.46 27.03
C GLN A 996 -9.15 -21.43 27.04
N THR A 997 -8.52 -21.32 25.87
CA THR A 997 -7.07 -21.11 25.72
C THR A 997 -6.77 -20.09 24.63
N LEU A 998 -5.73 -19.27 24.83
CA LEU A 998 -5.15 -18.43 23.77
C LEU A 998 -3.93 -19.13 23.14
N PHE A 999 -3.79 -19.07 21.82
CA PHE A 999 -2.60 -19.58 21.13
C PHE A 999 -1.41 -18.63 21.32
N VAL A 1000 -0.30 -19.14 21.84
CA VAL A 1000 0.95 -18.38 22.01
C VAL A 1000 2.00 -18.96 21.05
N PRO A 1001 2.28 -18.27 19.92
CA PRO A 1001 3.30 -18.70 18.97
C PRO A 1001 4.71 -18.53 19.57
N SER A 1002 5.62 -19.46 19.26
CA SER A 1002 7.02 -19.43 19.72
C SER A 1002 7.80 -18.18 19.33
N GLU A 1003 7.37 -17.48 18.27
CA GLU A 1003 7.91 -16.20 17.81
C GLU A 1003 7.66 -15.04 18.79
N PHE A 1004 6.64 -15.13 19.64
CA PHE A 1004 6.37 -14.15 20.70
C PHE A 1004 7.11 -14.50 22.01
N LEU A 1005 7.87 -15.60 22.01
CA LEU A 1005 8.66 -16.11 23.12
C LEU A 1005 10.16 -16.07 22.78
N HIS A 1006 11.00 -16.02 23.81
CA HIS A 1006 12.45 -16.07 23.65
C HIS A 1006 13.11 -16.92 24.75
N LYS A 1007 14.34 -17.37 24.49
CA LYS A 1007 15.16 -18.04 25.52
C LYS A 1007 15.57 -17.03 26.58
N GLY A 1008 15.25 -17.31 27.84
CA GLY A 1008 15.42 -16.36 28.95
C GLY A 1008 14.12 -16.10 29.67
N THR A 1009 13.92 -14.87 30.13
CA THR A 1009 12.78 -14.48 30.97
C THR A 1009 11.75 -13.73 30.14
N ASN A 1010 10.57 -14.32 30.00
CA ASN A 1010 9.46 -13.80 29.21
C ASN A 1010 8.45 -13.14 30.14
N LEU A 1011 8.17 -11.86 29.93
CA LEU A 1011 7.20 -11.11 30.72
C LEU A 1011 5.77 -11.45 30.28
N ILE A 1012 4.88 -11.73 31.23
CA ILE A 1012 3.46 -12.01 31.02
C ILE A 1012 2.64 -10.99 31.82
N MET A 1013 1.65 -10.35 31.19
CA MET A 1013 0.71 -9.46 31.86
C MET A 1013 -0.73 -9.82 31.50
N PHE A 1014 -1.57 -10.04 32.52
CA PHE A 1014 -3.02 -10.22 32.39
C PHE A 1014 -3.71 -8.92 32.79
N TYR A 1015 -4.64 -8.44 31.95
CA TYR A 1015 -5.47 -7.28 32.20
C TYR A 1015 -6.91 -7.78 32.40
N GLU A 1016 -7.30 -8.01 33.65
CA GLU A 1016 -8.57 -8.65 34.03
C GLU A 1016 -9.62 -7.60 34.39
N PHE A 1017 -10.83 -7.75 33.83
CA PHE A 1017 -11.93 -6.77 33.88
C PHE A 1017 -13.20 -7.27 34.56
N GLU A 1018 -13.35 -8.57 34.81
CA GLU A 1018 -14.54 -9.17 35.47
C GLU A 1018 -14.20 -9.94 36.76
N GLY A 1019 -12.91 -10.12 37.04
CA GLY A 1019 -12.40 -10.74 38.26
C GLY A 1019 -12.14 -12.23 38.09
N ALA A 1020 -11.11 -12.74 38.77
CA ALA A 1020 -10.70 -14.13 38.64
C ALA A 1020 -11.35 -15.02 39.72
N THR A 1021 -11.69 -16.24 39.33
CA THR A 1021 -12.27 -17.28 40.19
C THR A 1021 -11.19 -18.30 40.59
N THR A 1022 -11.13 -19.47 39.93
CA THR A 1022 -10.24 -20.59 40.33
C THR A 1022 -8.82 -20.52 39.76
N ALA A 1023 -8.49 -19.49 38.97
CA ALA A 1023 -7.11 -19.18 38.59
C ALA A 1023 -6.32 -18.46 39.70
N CYS A 1024 -7.05 -17.91 40.68
CA CYS A 1024 -6.52 -17.14 41.80
C CYS A 1024 -6.86 -17.74 43.16
N THR A 1025 -6.04 -17.37 44.14
CA THR A 1025 -6.28 -17.54 45.57
C THR A 1025 -6.27 -16.15 46.21
N THR A 1026 -6.56 -16.04 47.51
CA THR A 1026 -6.50 -14.76 48.25
C THR A 1026 -5.12 -14.09 48.31
N THR A 1027 -4.05 -14.74 47.79
CA THR A 1027 -2.66 -14.20 47.85
C THR A 1027 -1.80 -14.42 46.60
N SER A 1028 -2.22 -15.26 45.63
CA SER A 1028 -1.54 -15.39 44.33
C SER A 1028 -2.46 -15.86 43.21
N CYS A 1029 -2.11 -15.54 41.97
CA CYS A 1029 -2.78 -16.00 40.76
C CYS A 1029 -1.84 -16.83 39.88
N THR A 1030 -2.37 -17.55 38.88
CA THR A 1030 -1.57 -18.45 38.06
C THR A 1030 -1.85 -18.34 36.56
N ALA A 1031 -0.79 -18.18 35.77
CA ALA A 1031 -0.79 -18.45 34.34
C ALA A 1031 -0.39 -19.90 34.11
N LYS A 1032 -1.25 -20.67 33.42
CA LYS A 1032 -1.06 -22.10 33.13
C LYS A 1032 -0.88 -22.28 31.63
N PHE A 1033 -0.05 -23.24 31.23
CA PHE A 1033 0.25 -23.51 29.83
C PHE A 1033 -0.08 -24.95 29.46
N THR A 1034 -0.61 -25.15 28.25
CA THR A 1034 -0.95 -26.46 27.67
C THR A 1034 -0.33 -26.62 26.29
N ASN A 1035 -0.11 -27.87 25.86
CA ASN A 1035 0.38 -28.19 24.52
C ASN A 1035 -0.77 -28.46 23.50
N VAL A 1036 -2.02 -28.27 23.95
CA VAL A 1036 -3.27 -28.44 23.18
C VAL A 1036 -4.23 -27.28 23.48
N PRO A 1037 -5.05 -26.86 22.50
CA PRO A 1037 -6.12 -25.90 22.75
C PRO A 1037 -7.24 -26.52 23.58
N ILE A 1038 -7.99 -25.68 24.28
CA ILE A 1038 -9.18 -26.08 25.03
C ILE A 1038 -10.34 -25.18 24.60
N PHE A 1039 -11.45 -25.83 24.25
CA PHE A 1039 -12.74 -25.20 24.03
C PHE A 1039 -13.78 -25.92 24.90
N ASP A 1040 -14.72 -25.15 25.43
CA ASP A 1040 -15.85 -25.59 26.24
C ASP A 1040 -17.10 -25.47 25.36
N TYR A 1041 -17.56 -26.60 24.82
CA TYR A 1041 -18.69 -26.75 23.91
C TYR A 1041 -19.78 -27.60 24.58
#